data_AF-A0AA36GLL4-F1
#
_entry.id   AF-A0AA36GLL4-F1
#
_cell.length_a   1.000
_cell.length_b   1.000
_cell.length_c   1.000
_cell.angle_alpha   90.00
_cell.angle_beta   90.00
_cell.angle_gamma   90.00
#
_symmetry.space_group_name_H-M   'P 1'
#
loop_
_entity.id
_entity.type
_entity.pdbx_description
1 polymer ?
#
loop_
_entity_poly.entity_id
_entity_poly.type
_entity_poly.pdbx_seq_one_letter_code
_entity_poly.pdbx_strand_id
1 'polypeptide(L)'
;MGDNTASPQLSDEVEARKALILRNLQEALGVEKLEKQLATPGKLVHVYWGTATTGRPHVGYFVPMRKIADFLKAGLKVTVLFADLHAFLDNMKSTWELLENRVIYYECVIRALLLALDVPIGQLHFVRGTSYQLSKEYTFDVLRLCGQVSQRDALRAGAEVVKQVESPLLSGLLYPLLQALDEQYLKVDGQFGGVDQRKIFILAEEQLPKLKLGKRWHLMNPMVPGLTGSKMSSSEADSKIDLLDMSDLVERKIRGAVCPRQEEDNGVLAFLKSVLFPIVSPQSLTISNTEYYSYEEVKEAFLKGALSEDDLKKVLAEFLNELLAKVQDHCSTDIVRNALEKGYQEVVESKVESNLRPIVEPSDNDADLIRSIVGSDQVVLGEDYALRLCLSERRRLRVTFAIHPKGRFHLGFVMGLLKMKSLVMSGVDIDGIVLISDTEAFLDNEKVAWATRNDRSEYFVEVCSAFIKCLELDGKVKAMKSSDLESIFSHDYVLTMYKMASIVTRDETSVCEGTTLAGNLVPLFYALNHHLLKSDVVLLGEDCIPIANLATKLWASQGFVPPTQIAFPTLPGCDGKKMGCSSPDFLLDPLETPKQTKTKLGRSFCEPQNLQGNVAMTIAKQLVFPLLSGSSLDINRNEDNGGNISVKTYKELEYEFLIGSKTGFPLHPGDLKNAVVSFINGSGVTPRTVGATRGEGGGSYMPRCYKQPAAGILAGADTRAACHVAALRKKSAQDLNLTRDP
;
A
#
# COMPACT_ATOMS: atom_id res chain seq x y z
N MET A 1 -27.04 22.35 48.10
CA MET A 1 -27.79 21.07 48.04
C MET A 1 -28.82 21.22 46.96
N GLY A 2 -28.48 20.75 45.76
CA GLY A 2 -29.36 20.71 44.60
C GLY A 2 -29.30 19.28 44.08
N ASP A 3 -30.48 18.69 43.96
CA ASP A 3 -30.76 17.30 43.62
C ASP A 3 -29.90 16.77 42.48
N ASN A 4 -29.13 15.71 42.74
CA ASN A 4 -28.41 14.95 41.71
C ASN A 4 -28.81 13.48 41.85
N THR A 5 -30.11 13.23 41.74
CA THR A 5 -30.67 11.88 41.60
C THR A 5 -30.68 11.51 40.13
N ALA A 6 -29.50 11.23 39.57
CA ALA A 6 -29.43 10.35 38.42
C ALA A 6 -29.90 8.96 38.88
N SER A 7 -30.96 8.46 38.26
CA SER A 7 -31.68 7.23 38.63
C SER A 7 -30.75 6.01 38.76
N PRO A 8 -30.86 5.19 39.83
CA PRO A 8 -30.05 3.97 40.02
C PRO A 8 -30.24 2.91 38.92
N GLN A 9 -31.34 2.94 38.17
CA GLN A 9 -31.66 1.96 37.11
C GLN A 9 -30.68 1.97 35.91
N LEU A 10 -30.10 3.12 35.56
CA LEU A 10 -29.22 3.21 34.38
C LEU A 10 -27.86 2.53 34.64
N SER A 11 -27.42 2.43 35.90
CA SER A 11 -26.15 1.80 36.28
C SER A 11 -26.24 0.27 36.22
N ASP A 12 -27.34 -0.29 36.72
CA ASP A 12 -27.54 -1.75 36.77
C ASP A 12 -27.73 -2.35 35.37
N GLU A 13 -28.44 -1.66 34.48
CA GLU A 13 -28.59 -2.06 33.07
C GLU A 13 -27.24 -2.04 32.34
N VAL A 14 -26.43 -1.01 32.56
CA VAL A 14 -25.10 -0.89 31.95
C VAL A 14 -24.18 -2.01 32.42
N GLU A 15 -24.19 -2.33 33.72
CA GLU A 15 -23.37 -3.40 34.26
C GLU A 15 -23.83 -4.78 33.76
N ALA A 16 -25.15 -5.02 33.66
CA ALA A 16 -25.69 -6.26 33.08
C ALA A 16 -25.30 -6.43 31.61
N ARG A 17 -25.40 -5.36 30.79
CA ARG A 17 -24.98 -5.38 29.38
C ARG A 17 -23.47 -5.60 29.25
N LYS A 18 -22.68 -4.93 30.08
CA LYS A 18 -21.22 -5.09 30.14
C LYS A 18 -20.83 -6.52 30.51
N ALA A 19 -21.45 -7.10 31.54
CA ALA A 19 -21.22 -8.49 31.93
C ALA A 19 -21.52 -9.46 30.78
N LEU A 20 -22.61 -9.24 30.04
CA LEU A 20 -22.96 -10.04 28.87
C LEU A 20 -21.93 -9.92 27.73
N ILE A 21 -21.42 -8.71 27.48
CA ILE A 21 -20.38 -8.45 26.46
C ILE A 21 -19.05 -9.13 26.85
N LEU A 22 -18.65 -9.03 28.12
CA LEU A 22 -17.32 -9.45 28.58
C LEU A 22 -17.21 -10.93 28.98
N ARG A 23 -18.32 -11.63 29.24
CA ARG A 23 -18.27 -13.04 29.65
C ARG A 23 -17.56 -13.91 28.62
N ASN A 24 -16.84 -14.94 29.06
CA ASN A 24 -16.17 -15.94 28.20
C ASN A 24 -15.11 -15.38 27.23
N LEU A 25 -14.70 -14.11 27.37
CA LEU A 25 -13.53 -13.57 26.70
C LEU A 25 -12.26 -13.97 27.45
N GLN A 26 -11.16 -14.14 26.72
CA GLN A 26 -9.84 -14.34 27.32
C GLN A 26 -9.22 -13.00 27.73
N GLU A 27 -9.41 -11.97 26.92
CA GLU A 27 -8.83 -10.65 27.16
C GLU A 27 -9.73 -9.56 26.58
N ALA A 28 -9.75 -8.40 27.22
CA ALA A 28 -10.47 -7.20 26.77
C ALA A 28 -9.61 -5.97 26.97
N LEU A 29 -9.44 -5.17 25.92
CA LEU A 29 -8.69 -3.92 25.92
C LEU A 29 -9.66 -2.74 25.76
N GLY A 30 -9.42 -1.65 26.50
CA GLY A 30 -10.24 -0.43 26.40
C GLY A 30 -11.63 -0.52 27.05
N VAL A 31 -11.82 -1.39 28.05
CA VAL A 31 -13.11 -1.61 28.73
C VAL A 31 -13.71 -0.32 29.29
N GLU A 32 -12.91 0.61 29.82
CA GLU A 32 -13.40 1.90 30.30
C GLU A 32 -14.11 2.72 29.22
N LYS A 33 -13.65 2.61 27.97
CA LYS A 33 -14.28 3.29 26.83
C LYS A 33 -15.60 2.63 26.47
N LEU A 34 -15.65 1.30 26.46
CA LEU A 34 -16.87 0.54 26.27
C LEU A 34 -17.92 0.93 27.33
N GLU A 35 -17.53 0.96 28.61
CA GLU A 35 -18.41 1.31 29.71
C GLU A 35 -18.99 2.74 29.56
N LYS A 36 -18.13 3.72 29.25
CA LYS A 36 -18.58 5.10 28.97
C LYS A 36 -19.56 5.17 27.79
N GLN A 37 -19.34 4.38 26.75
CA GLN A 37 -20.23 4.34 25.58
C GLN A 37 -21.57 3.66 25.89
N LEU A 38 -21.56 2.59 26.70
CA LEU A 38 -22.79 1.93 27.17
C LEU A 38 -23.61 2.86 28.08
N ALA A 39 -22.94 3.65 28.92
CA ALA A 39 -23.57 4.61 29.81
C ALA A 39 -24.06 5.89 29.11
N THR A 40 -23.73 6.10 27.82
CA THR A 40 -24.15 7.29 27.08
C THR A 40 -25.58 7.11 26.56
N PRO A 41 -26.57 7.92 27.02
CA PRO A 41 -27.96 7.76 26.59
C PRO A 41 -28.13 7.90 25.07
N GLY A 42 -28.87 6.98 24.45
CA GLY A 42 -29.13 6.98 23.00
C GLY A 42 -27.96 6.57 22.11
N LYS A 43 -26.78 6.26 22.68
CA LYS A 43 -25.64 5.76 21.91
C LYS A 43 -25.84 4.29 21.56
N LEU A 44 -25.97 4.01 20.27
CA LEU A 44 -25.89 2.64 19.77
C LEU A 44 -24.42 2.24 19.62
N VAL A 45 -23.94 1.40 20.53
CA VAL A 45 -22.57 0.87 20.50
C VAL A 45 -22.40 -0.09 19.32
N HIS A 46 -21.37 0.14 18.51
CA HIS A 46 -21.13 -0.60 17.26
C HIS A 46 -19.86 -1.43 17.34
N VAL A 47 -19.99 -2.75 17.16
CA VAL A 47 -18.87 -3.70 17.11
C VAL A 47 -18.79 -4.37 15.75
N TYR A 48 -17.58 -4.70 15.29
CA TYR A 48 -17.45 -5.62 14.16
C TYR A 48 -16.61 -6.85 14.47
N TRP A 49 -16.87 -7.89 13.67
CA TRP A 49 -16.08 -9.10 13.59
C TRP A 49 -15.74 -9.36 12.12
N GLY A 50 -14.46 -9.61 11.84
CA GLY A 50 -13.97 -9.94 10.50
C GLY A 50 -13.79 -11.44 10.31
N THR A 51 -14.20 -11.96 9.15
CA THR A 51 -13.95 -13.35 8.75
C THR A 51 -13.44 -13.42 7.32
N ALA A 52 -12.31 -14.09 7.12
CA ALA A 52 -11.73 -14.30 5.80
C ALA A 52 -12.45 -15.46 5.11
N THR A 53 -12.97 -15.21 3.91
CA THR A 53 -13.77 -16.16 3.11
C THR A 53 -12.86 -17.16 2.38
N THR A 54 -12.26 -18.07 3.14
CA THR A 54 -11.25 -19.03 2.67
C THR A 54 -11.82 -20.45 2.59
N GLY A 55 -11.62 -21.28 3.62
CA GLY A 55 -12.13 -22.65 3.70
C GLY A 55 -13.64 -22.73 3.92
N ARG A 56 -14.18 -23.95 4.09
CA ARG A 56 -15.57 -24.13 4.50
C ARG A 56 -15.69 -23.88 6.01
N PRO A 57 -16.64 -23.05 6.49
CA PRO A 57 -16.93 -22.95 7.91
C PRO A 57 -17.30 -24.32 8.50
N HIS A 58 -16.83 -24.57 9.72
CA HIS A 58 -17.05 -25.80 10.47
C HIS A 58 -17.67 -25.45 11.84
N VAL A 59 -18.01 -26.46 12.66
CA VAL A 59 -18.65 -26.27 13.97
C VAL A 59 -17.90 -25.34 14.94
N GLY A 60 -16.60 -25.09 14.71
CA GLY A 60 -15.84 -24.09 15.47
C GLY A 60 -16.37 -22.66 15.31
N TYR A 61 -17.10 -22.36 14.24
CA TYR A 61 -17.75 -21.06 14.03
C TYR A 61 -18.84 -20.77 15.07
N PHE A 62 -19.38 -21.77 15.79
CA PHE A 62 -20.30 -21.51 16.90
C PHE A 62 -19.66 -20.69 18.03
N VAL A 63 -18.34 -20.78 18.22
CA VAL A 63 -17.62 -20.02 19.26
C VAL A 63 -17.73 -18.50 19.03
N PRO A 64 -17.32 -17.93 17.87
CA PRO A 64 -17.55 -16.51 17.60
C PRO A 64 -19.03 -16.17 17.42
N MET A 65 -19.86 -17.05 16.84
CA MET A 65 -21.29 -16.78 16.67
C MET A 65 -22.02 -16.64 18.00
N ARG A 66 -21.66 -17.42 19.02
CA ARG A 66 -22.23 -17.27 20.36
C ARG A 66 -21.91 -15.92 20.99
N LYS A 67 -20.71 -15.40 20.75
CA LYS A 67 -20.31 -14.07 21.23
C LYS A 67 -21.00 -12.94 20.47
N ILE A 68 -21.18 -13.08 19.15
CA ILE A 68 -22.02 -12.17 18.36
C ILE A 68 -23.47 -12.18 18.87
N ALA A 69 -24.00 -13.35 19.21
CA ALA A 69 -25.31 -13.48 19.82
C ALA A 69 -25.42 -12.74 21.17
N ASP A 70 -24.36 -12.75 21.99
CA ASP A 70 -24.31 -11.95 23.23
C ASP A 70 -24.31 -10.45 22.95
N PHE A 71 -23.57 -9.98 21.93
CA PHE A 71 -23.56 -8.57 21.55
C PHE A 71 -24.94 -8.09 21.07
N LEU A 72 -25.61 -8.88 20.21
CA LEU A 72 -26.97 -8.58 19.75
C LEU A 72 -27.96 -8.55 20.92
N LYS A 73 -27.87 -9.50 21.86
CA LYS A 73 -28.69 -9.51 23.09
C LYS A 73 -28.39 -8.34 24.01
N ALA A 74 -27.15 -7.85 24.06
CA ALA A 74 -26.75 -6.64 24.78
C ALA A 74 -27.17 -5.33 24.07
N GLY A 75 -27.88 -5.43 22.93
CA GLY A 75 -28.37 -4.28 22.16
C GLY A 75 -27.28 -3.54 21.39
N LEU A 76 -26.18 -4.21 21.04
CA LEU A 76 -25.14 -3.64 20.17
C LEU A 76 -25.55 -3.80 18.71
N LYS A 77 -25.15 -2.81 17.90
CA LYS A 77 -25.07 -2.98 16.46
C LYS A 77 -23.87 -3.86 16.15
N VAL A 78 -24.06 -4.90 15.34
CA VAL A 78 -22.98 -5.83 14.96
C VAL A 78 -22.79 -5.81 13.45
N THR A 79 -21.56 -5.55 13.01
CA THR A 79 -21.16 -5.74 11.61
C THR A 79 -20.29 -6.99 11.46
N VAL A 80 -20.65 -7.88 10.54
CA VAL A 80 -19.77 -8.96 10.09
C VAL A 80 -19.13 -8.53 8.77
N LEU A 81 -17.80 -8.43 8.78
CA LEU A 81 -17.01 -8.12 7.61
C LEU A 81 -16.57 -9.41 6.93
N PHE A 82 -17.08 -9.67 5.73
CA PHE A 82 -16.56 -10.71 4.84
C PHE A 82 -15.31 -10.18 4.15
N ALA A 83 -14.16 -10.57 4.70
CA ALA A 83 -12.85 -10.05 4.33
C ALA A 83 -12.31 -10.79 3.10
N ASP A 84 -12.97 -10.59 1.96
CA ASP A 84 -12.66 -11.23 0.68
C ASP A 84 -11.29 -10.79 0.12
N LEU A 85 -10.96 -9.51 0.21
CA LEU A 85 -9.62 -9.03 -0.14
C LEU A 85 -8.54 -9.66 0.75
N HIS A 86 -8.79 -9.80 2.05
CA HIS A 86 -7.86 -10.43 2.99
C HIS A 86 -7.67 -11.93 2.69
N ALA A 87 -8.72 -12.63 2.28
CA ALA A 87 -8.64 -14.02 1.85
C ALA A 87 -7.75 -14.21 0.61
N PHE A 88 -7.67 -13.21 -0.27
CA PHE A 88 -6.71 -13.17 -1.37
C PHE A 88 -5.28 -12.82 -0.90
N LEU A 89 -5.13 -11.79 -0.04
CA LEU A 89 -3.83 -11.31 0.43
C LEU A 89 -3.07 -12.33 1.29
N ASP A 90 -3.79 -13.19 2.02
CA ASP A 90 -3.21 -14.26 2.84
C ASP A 90 -2.77 -15.46 1.98
N ASN A 91 -1.67 -15.26 1.24
CA ASN A 91 -1.03 -16.29 0.42
C ASN A 91 -1.98 -16.96 -0.58
N MET A 92 -2.88 -16.18 -1.20
CA MET A 92 -3.84 -16.64 -2.21
C MET A 92 -4.66 -17.86 -1.77
N LYS A 93 -5.05 -17.93 -0.47
CA LYS A 93 -5.97 -18.97 0.04
C LYS A 93 -7.32 -18.98 -0.69
N SER A 94 -7.64 -17.91 -1.42
CA SER A 94 -8.72 -17.85 -2.39
C SER A 94 -8.27 -17.12 -3.65
N THR A 95 -8.89 -17.47 -4.79
CA THR A 95 -8.71 -16.76 -6.06
C THR A 95 -9.93 -15.86 -6.32
N TRP A 96 -9.77 -14.86 -7.18
CA TRP A 96 -10.85 -13.90 -7.48
C TRP A 96 -12.09 -14.56 -8.08
N GLU A 97 -11.91 -15.66 -8.82
CA GLU A 97 -12.99 -16.46 -9.41
C GLU A 97 -13.83 -17.18 -8.34
N LEU A 98 -13.22 -17.55 -7.21
CA LEU A 98 -13.89 -18.26 -6.12
C LEU A 98 -14.51 -17.32 -5.09
N LEU A 99 -13.91 -16.14 -4.88
CA LEU A 99 -14.23 -15.25 -3.76
C LEU A 99 -15.71 -14.84 -3.71
N GLU A 100 -16.32 -14.54 -4.86
CA GLU A 100 -17.73 -14.13 -4.90
C GLU A 100 -18.66 -15.23 -4.35
N ASN A 101 -18.50 -16.45 -4.83
CA ASN A 101 -19.30 -17.59 -4.38
C ASN A 101 -19.00 -17.96 -2.92
N ARG A 102 -17.74 -17.83 -2.47
CA ARG A 102 -17.40 -18.02 -1.06
C ARG A 102 -18.04 -16.99 -0.15
N VAL A 103 -18.09 -15.72 -0.55
CA VAL A 103 -18.78 -14.67 0.21
C VAL A 103 -20.27 -14.99 0.35
N ILE A 104 -20.93 -15.37 -0.76
CA ILE A 104 -22.35 -15.76 -0.75
C ILE A 104 -22.58 -16.94 0.21
N TYR A 105 -21.73 -17.97 0.14
CA TYR A 105 -21.82 -19.14 1.01
C TYR A 105 -21.66 -18.74 2.49
N TYR A 106 -20.63 -17.98 2.82
CA TYR A 106 -20.37 -17.49 4.19
C TYR A 106 -21.53 -16.64 4.72
N GLU A 107 -22.13 -15.78 3.89
CA GLU A 107 -23.26 -14.94 4.27
C GLU A 107 -24.47 -15.78 4.69
N CYS A 108 -24.81 -16.79 3.89
CA CYS A 108 -25.93 -17.68 4.15
C CYS A 108 -25.68 -18.51 5.42
N VAL A 109 -24.48 -19.10 5.54
CA VAL A 109 -24.11 -19.96 6.66
C VAL A 109 -24.07 -19.19 7.98
N ILE A 110 -23.47 -17.99 8.02
CA ILE A 110 -23.42 -17.18 9.24
C ILE A 110 -24.82 -16.73 9.67
N ARG A 111 -25.69 -16.38 8.71
CA ARG A 111 -27.09 -16.08 9.01
C ARG A 111 -27.79 -17.30 9.60
N ALA A 112 -27.63 -18.48 9.00
CA ALA A 112 -28.21 -19.73 9.49
C ALA A 112 -27.72 -20.10 10.90
N LEU A 113 -26.41 -19.95 11.18
CA LEU A 113 -25.84 -20.18 12.51
C LEU A 113 -26.48 -19.28 13.58
N LEU A 114 -26.69 -18.00 13.30
CA LEU A 114 -27.28 -17.06 14.26
C LEU A 114 -28.78 -17.29 14.45
N LEU A 115 -29.50 -17.68 13.40
CA LEU A 115 -30.91 -18.08 13.48
C LEU A 115 -31.08 -19.36 14.30
N ALA A 116 -30.19 -20.35 14.13
CA ALA A 116 -30.20 -21.59 14.91
C ALA A 116 -29.99 -21.38 16.42
N LEU A 117 -29.37 -20.25 16.80
CA LEU A 117 -29.17 -19.81 18.19
C LEU A 117 -30.35 -18.99 18.75
N ASP A 118 -31.45 -18.86 17.99
CA ASP A 118 -32.68 -18.18 18.39
C ASP A 118 -32.44 -16.72 18.84
N VAL A 119 -31.54 -16.00 18.15
CA VAL A 119 -31.17 -14.62 18.46
C VAL A 119 -31.79 -13.63 17.46
N PRO A 120 -32.34 -12.49 17.92
CA PRO A 120 -32.81 -11.45 17.02
C PRO A 120 -31.65 -10.82 16.24
N ILE A 121 -31.63 -11.04 14.91
CA ILE A 121 -30.59 -10.54 14.00
C ILE A 121 -30.89 -9.15 13.42
N GLY A 122 -31.88 -8.42 13.95
CA GLY A 122 -32.30 -7.12 13.38
C GLY A 122 -31.23 -6.03 13.37
N GLN A 123 -30.21 -6.13 14.23
CA GLN A 123 -29.07 -5.21 14.28
C GLN A 123 -27.77 -5.81 13.70
N LEU A 124 -27.88 -6.94 12.99
CA LEU A 124 -26.79 -7.58 12.29
C LEU A 124 -26.66 -6.99 10.89
N HIS A 125 -25.45 -6.55 10.54
CA HIS A 125 -25.12 -6.01 9.24
C HIS A 125 -23.99 -6.79 8.60
N PHE A 126 -24.12 -7.03 7.31
CA PHE A 126 -23.16 -7.75 6.50
C PHE A 126 -22.49 -6.78 5.54
N VAL A 127 -21.16 -6.78 5.54
CA VAL A 127 -20.35 -5.91 4.69
C VAL A 127 -19.26 -6.74 4.02
N ARG A 128 -19.07 -6.53 2.72
CA ARG A 128 -17.98 -7.15 1.96
C ARG A 128 -16.77 -6.22 1.94
N GLY A 129 -15.56 -6.72 2.17
CA GLY A 129 -14.34 -5.89 2.23
C GLY A 129 -14.10 -5.07 0.97
N THR A 130 -14.17 -5.69 -0.19
CA THR A 130 -14.02 -5.01 -1.50
C THR A 130 -15.05 -3.92 -1.79
N SER A 131 -16.13 -3.81 -1.03
CA SER A 131 -17.11 -2.72 -1.19
C SER A 131 -16.56 -1.33 -0.82
N TYR A 132 -15.48 -1.25 -0.04
CA TYR A 132 -14.83 0.02 0.30
C TYR A 132 -13.30 -0.04 0.29
N GLN A 133 -12.68 -1.21 0.46
CA GLN A 133 -11.22 -1.34 0.57
C GLN A 133 -10.46 -1.01 -0.73
N LEU A 134 -11.18 -0.91 -1.86
CA LEU A 134 -10.64 -0.49 -3.16
C LEU A 134 -10.92 0.98 -3.49
N SER A 135 -11.59 1.71 -2.58
CA SER A 135 -11.86 3.13 -2.76
C SER A 135 -10.58 3.97 -2.65
N LYS A 136 -10.62 5.14 -3.28
CA LYS A 136 -9.51 6.09 -3.27
C LYS A 136 -9.20 6.58 -1.85
N GLU A 137 -10.23 6.91 -1.08
CA GLU A 137 -10.11 7.42 0.29
C GLU A 137 -9.44 6.38 1.19
N TYR A 138 -9.92 5.13 1.14
CA TYR A 138 -9.33 4.02 1.90
C TYR A 138 -7.87 3.80 1.51
N THR A 139 -7.60 3.76 0.21
CA THR A 139 -6.23 3.58 -0.30
C THR A 139 -5.31 4.71 0.18
N PHE A 140 -5.79 5.96 0.23
CA PHE A 140 -4.99 7.08 0.72
C PHE A 140 -4.58 6.88 2.18
N ASP A 141 -5.48 6.42 3.04
CA ASP A 141 -5.13 6.12 4.43
C ASP A 141 -4.22 4.88 4.55
N VAL A 142 -4.38 3.87 3.68
CA VAL A 142 -3.44 2.73 3.60
C VAL A 142 -2.03 3.22 3.29
N LEU A 143 -1.86 4.06 2.26
CA LEU A 143 -0.54 4.59 1.89
C LEU A 143 0.07 5.41 3.03
N ARG A 144 -0.73 6.26 3.68
CA ARG A 144 -0.28 7.05 4.85
C ARG A 144 0.13 6.15 6.02
N LEU A 145 -0.61 5.07 6.26
CA LEU A 145 -0.26 4.09 7.29
C LEU A 145 1.02 3.33 6.93
N CYS A 146 1.25 3.00 5.65
CA CYS A 146 2.49 2.39 5.18
C CYS A 146 3.72 3.30 5.37
N GLY A 147 3.55 4.63 5.26
CA GLY A 147 4.62 5.61 5.55
C GLY A 147 4.97 5.69 7.04
N GLN A 148 4.01 5.39 7.91
CA GLN A 148 4.17 5.46 9.35
C GLN A 148 4.66 4.15 9.99
N VAL A 149 4.22 2.99 9.47
CA VAL A 149 4.47 1.68 10.07
C VAL A 149 5.77 1.07 9.51
N SER A 150 6.63 0.60 10.42
CA SER A 150 7.85 -0.10 10.03
C SER A 150 7.55 -1.52 9.52
N GLN A 151 8.38 -2.03 8.61
CA GLN A 151 8.25 -3.40 8.12
C GLN A 151 8.29 -4.43 9.26
N ARG A 152 9.13 -4.18 10.27
CA ARG A 152 9.26 -5.01 11.47
C ARG A 152 7.95 -5.05 12.28
N ASP A 153 7.32 -3.90 12.49
CA ASP A 153 6.09 -3.83 13.29
C ASP A 153 4.90 -4.45 12.54
N ALA A 154 4.83 -4.25 11.22
CA ALA A 154 3.84 -4.93 10.36
C ALA A 154 4.02 -6.47 10.38
N LEU A 155 5.27 -6.95 10.23
CA LEU A 155 5.59 -8.38 10.34
C LEU A 155 5.20 -8.94 11.70
N ARG A 156 5.57 -8.24 12.79
CA ARG A 156 5.23 -8.64 14.16
C ARG A 156 3.71 -8.72 14.34
N ALA A 157 2.97 -7.76 13.82
CA ALA A 157 1.52 -7.71 13.91
C ALA A 157 0.85 -8.90 13.19
N GLY A 158 1.33 -9.25 12.00
CA GLY A 158 0.76 -10.33 11.18
C GLY A 158 1.22 -11.75 11.53
N ALA A 159 2.20 -11.93 12.43
CA ALA A 159 2.92 -13.20 12.62
C ALA A 159 2.04 -14.41 13.00
N GLU A 160 0.94 -14.20 13.73
CA GLU A 160 0.03 -15.26 14.18
C GLU A 160 -1.21 -15.44 13.28
N VAL A 161 -1.42 -14.52 12.33
CA VAL A 161 -2.63 -14.45 11.50
C VAL A 161 -2.32 -14.81 10.05
N VAL A 162 -1.27 -14.22 9.48
CA VAL A 162 -0.86 -14.45 8.09
C VAL A 162 -0.05 -15.73 8.02
N LYS A 163 -0.27 -16.53 6.96
CA LYS A 163 0.49 -17.75 6.73
C LYS A 163 1.99 -17.45 6.65
N GLN A 164 2.78 -18.14 7.47
CA GLN A 164 4.24 -18.07 7.41
C GLN A 164 4.75 -19.00 6.31
N VAL A 165 5.57 -18.45 5.41
CA VAL A 165 6.18 -19.16 4.28
C VAL A 165 7.65 -18.74 4.18
N GLU A 166 8.49 -19.58 3.57
CA GLU A 166 9.94 -19.32 3.43
C GLU A 166 10.24 -18.01 2.71
N SER A 167 9.48 -17.71 1.67
CA SER A 167 9.57 -16.48 0.88
C SER A 167 8.32 -15.62 1.08
N PRO A 168 8.26 -14.81 2.14
CA PRO A 168 7.03 -14.11 2.51
C PRO A 168 6.69 -12.98 1.53
N LEU A 169 5.44 -12.99 1.06
CA LEU A 169 4.89 -12.02 0.12
C LEU A 169 4.71 -10.64 0.75
N LEU A 170 4.77 -9.60 -0.09
CA LEU A 170 4.53 -8.21 0.32
C LEU A 170 3.08 -8.02 0.83
N SER A 171 2.10 -8.70 0.22
CA SER A 171 0.70 -8.70 0.65
C SER A 171 0.51 -8.99 2.14
N GLY A 172 1.34 -9.88 2.70
CA GLY A 172 1.29 -10.23 4.12
C GLY A 172 1.71 -9.10 5.07
N LEU A 173 2.48 -8.10 4.60
CA LEU A 173 2.76 -6.89 5.38
C LEU A 173 1.61 -5.89 5.33
N LEU A 174 0.84 -5.88 4.24
CA LEU A 174 -0.32 -4.99 4.09
C LEU A 174 -1.51 -5.46 4.93
N TYR A 175 -1.69 -6.77 5.09
CA TYR A 175 -2.81 -7.39 5.82
C TYR A 175 -3.13 -6.70 7.16
N PRO A 176 -2.21 -6.59 8.14
CA PRO A 176 -2.53 -6.01 9.44
C PRO A 176 -2.87 -4.52 9.37
N LEU A 177 -2.37 -3.79 8.37
CA LEU A 177 -2.68 -2.37 8.17
C LEU A 177 -4.10 -2.19 7.63
N LEU A 178 -4.54 -3.06 6.72
CA LEU A 178 -5.91 -3.05 6.22
C LEU A 178 -6.90 -3.37 7.35
N GLN A 179 -6.64 -4.42 8.13
CA GLN A 179 -7.49 -4.77 9.26
C GLN A 179 -7.62 -3.64 10.29
N ALA A 180 -6.54 -2.89 10.56
CA ALA A 180 -6.60 -1.71 11.42
C ALA A 180 -7.47 -0.58 10.83
N LEU A 181 -7.42 -0.35 9.52
CA LEU A 181 -8.22 0.69 8.88
C LEU A 181 -9.70 0.31 8.75
N ASP A 182 -10.04 -0.97 8.73
CA ASP A 182 -11.43 -1.44 8.74
C ASP A 182 -12.22 -0.86 9.93
N GLU A 183 -11.60 -0.72 11.11
CA GLU A 183 -12.21 -0.07 12.28
C GLU A 183 -12.73 1.33 11.98
N GLN A 184 -11.96 2.09 11.19
CA GLN A 184 -12.30 3.46 10.82
C GLN A 184 -13.42 3.50 9.77
N TYR A 185 -13.30 2.68 8.73
CA TYR A 185 -14.19 2.74 7.57
C TYR A 185 -15.55 2.07 7.82
N LEU A 186 -15.60 1.06 8.71
CA LEU A 186 -16.86 0.51 9.23
C LEU A 186 -17.51 1.43 10.29
N LYS A 187 -16.80 2.48 10.74
CA LYS A 187 -17.26 3.44 11.75
C LYS A 187 -17.72 2.73 13.03
N VAL A 188 -16.89 1.83 13.52
CA VAL A 188 -17.15 1.05 14.74
C VAL A 188 -16.55 1.69 15.98
N ASP A 189 -17.14 1.36 17.12
CA ASP A 189 -16.64 1.70 18.45
C ASP A 189 -15.61 0.68 18.96
N GLY A 190 -15.71 -0.57 18.52
CA GLY A 190 -14.78 -1.65 18.86
C GLY A 190 -14.73 -2.82 17.88
N GLN A 191 -13.74 -3.69 18.08
CA GLN A 191 -13.51 -4.89 17.28
C GLN A 191 -13.52 -6.14 18.17
N PHE A 192 -14.09 -7.22 17.65
CA PHE A 192 -14.07 -8.55 18.25
C PHE A 192 -13.31 -9.53 17.36
N GLY A 193 -12.48 -10.38 17.97
CA GLY A 193 -11.75 -11.45 17.27
C GLY A 193 -11.19 -12.50 18.24
N GLY A 194 -10.31 -13.38 17.74
CA GLY A 194 -9.55 -14.31 18.57
C GLY A 194 -8.33 -13.64 19.20
N VAL A 195 -7.76 -14.26 20.25
CA VAL A 195 -6.52 -13.79 20.88
C VAL A 195 -5.31 -13.85 19.93
N ASP A 196 -5.36 -14.66 18.87
CA ASP A 196 -4.37 -14.68 17.79
C ASP A 196 -4.29 -13.36 17.01
N GLN A 197 -5.35 -12.54 17.06
CA GLN A 197 -5.38 -11.21 16.43
C GLN A 197 -4.85 -10.09 17.32
N ARG A 198 -4.48 -10.39 18.58
CA ARG A 198 -4.06 -9.41 19.59
C ARG A 198 -2.98 -8.45 19.08
N LYS A 199 -1.98 -8.95 18.34
CA LYS A 199 -0.89 -8.10 17.83
C LYS A 199 -1.36 -7.10 16.77
N ILE A 200 -2.40 -7.44 16.00
CA ILE A 200 -3.03 -6.52 15.03
C ILE A 200 -3.84 -5.45 15.78
N PHE A 201 -4.59 -5.84 16.81
CA PHE A 201 -5.34 -4.89 17.66
C PHE A 201 -4.42 -3.86 18.33
N ILE A 202 -3.28 -4.30 18.86
CA ILE A 202 -2.27 -3.39 19.43
C ILE A 202 -1.69 -2.46 18.35
N LEU A 203 -1.42 -2.96 17.14
CA LEU A 203 -0.99 -2.12 16.02
C LEU A 203 -2.03 -1.04 15.72
N ALA A 204 -3.32 -1.37 15.67
CA ALA A 204 -4.39 -0.40 15.44
C ALA A 204 -4.45 0.66 16.55
N GLU A 205 -4.39 0.26 17.82
CA GLU A 205 -4.40 1.19 18.95
C GLU A 205 -3.22 2.17 18.96
N GLU A 206 -2.04 1.73 18.52
CA GLU A 206 -0.83 2.55 18.46
C GLU A 206 -0.79 3.48 17.24
N GLN A 207 -1.28 3.02 16.08
CA GLN A 207 -1.01 3.66 14.79
C GLN A 207 -2.17 4.54 14.30
N LEU A 208 -3.43 4.15 14.54
CA LEU A 208 -4.60 4.95 14.12
C LEU A 208 -4.62 6.37 14.73
N PRO A 209 -4.28 6.59 16.01
CA PRO A 209 -4.27 7.94 16.61
C PRO A 209 -3.24 8.88 15.99
N LYS A 210 -2.12 8.34 15.50
CA LYS A 210 -1.08 9.13 14.81
C LYS A 210 -1.58 9.66 13.46
N LEU A 211 -2.51 8.94 12.82
CA LEU A 211 -3.28 9.42 11.65
C LEU A 211 -4.46 10.32 12.01
N LYS A 212 -4.64 10.65 13.30
CA LYS A 212 -5.79 11.39 13.86
C LYS A 212 -7.12 10.62 13.70
N LEU A 213 -7.06 9.30 13.66
CA LEU A 213 -8.22 8.42 13.67
C LEU A 213 -8.50 7.96 15.11
N GLY A 214 -9.74 7.54 15.39
CA GLY A 214 -10.16 7.17 16.75
C GLY A 214 -9.50 5.86 17.25
N LYS A 215 -9.24 5.75 18.56
CA LYS A 215 -8.94 4.45 19.20
C LYS A 215 -10.20 3.60 19.32
N ARG A 216 -10.08 2.28 19.22
CA ARG A 216 -11.19 1.32 19.44
C ARG A 216 -10.90 0.50 20.69
N TRP A 217 -11.92 -0.10 21.28
CA TRP A 217 -11.75 -1.17 22.26
C TRP A 217 -11.73 -2.51 21.54
N HIS A 218 -11.04 -3.50 22.12
CA HIS A 218 -10.81 -4.80 21.50
C HIS A 218 -11.22 -5.93 22.43
N LEU A 219 -12.00 -6.89 21.94
CA LEU A 219 -12.48 -8.05 22.69
C LEU A 219 -11.93 -9.33 22.04
N MET A 220 -11.31 -10.20 22.85
CA MET A 220 -10.61 -11.38 22.36
C MET A 220 -11.17 -12.66 22.96
N ASN A 221 -11.67 -13.54 22.10
CA ASN A 221 -12.04 -14.90 22.47
C ASN A 221 -10.79 -15.78 22.67
N PRO A 222 -10.87 -16.80 23.55
CA PRO A 222 -9.82 -17.80 23.65
C PRO A 222 -9.72 -18.65 22.39
N MET A 223 -8.54 -19.24 22.18
CA MET A 223 -8.37 -20.29 21.18
C MET A 223 -9.02 -21.57 21.69
N VAL A 224 -10.08 -22.01 21.03
CA VAL A 224 -10.77 -23.26 21.38
C VAL A 224 -10.18 -24.39 20.52
N PRO A 225 -9.65 -25.47 21.13
CA PRO A 225 -9.13 -26.61 20.38
C PRO A 225 -10.24 -27.29 19.57
N GLY A 226 -9.85 -27.95 18.50
CA GLY A 226 -10.74 -28.80 17.72
C GLY A 226 -11.14 -30.05 18.45
N LEU A 227 -12.14 -30.76 17.90
CA LEU A 227 -12.60 -32.04 18.45
C LEU A 227 -11.48 -33.07 18.56
N THR A 228 -10.45 -33.00 17.70
CA THR A 228 -9.29 -33.91 17.73
C THR A 228 -8.15 -33.44 18.65
N GLY A 229 -8.31 -32.37 19.42
CA GLY A 229 -7.31 -31.87 20.39
C GLY A 229 -6.30 -30.87 19.83
N SER A 230 -6.21 -30.71 18.50
CA SER A 230 -5.38 -29.68 17.85
C SER A 230 -6.21 -28.52 17.27
N LYS A 231 -5.58 -27.42 16.84
CA LYS A 231 -6.28 -26.29 16.20
C LYS A 231 -7.03 -26.83 14.95
N MET A 232 -8.35 -26.62 14.88
CA MET A 232 -9.14 -27.05 13.70
C MET A 232 -8.58 -26.40 12.44
N SER A 233 -7.99 -27.22 11.58
CA SER A 233 -7.42 -26.79 10.30
C SER A 233 -8.38 -27.18 9.18
N SER A 234 -8.60 -26.27 8.23
CA SER A 234 -9.43 -26.54 7.05
C SER A 234 -8.86 -27.62 6.12
N SER A 235 -7.58 -27.99 6.31
CA SER A 235 -6.77 -28.82 5.40
C SER A 235 -6.93 -30.34 5.58
N GLU A 236 -7.51 -30.82 6.68
CA GLU A 236 -7.76 -32.23 6.91
C GLU A 236 -9.27 -32.49 6.96
N ALA A 237 -9.79 -33.32 6.07
CA ALA A 237 -11.23 -33.52 5.91
C ALA A 237 -11.88 -34.22 7.12
N ASP A 238 -11.13 -35.13 7.77
CA ASP A 238 -11.61 -35.93 8.90
C ASP A 238 -11.44 -35.24 10.26
N SER A 239 -10.62 -34.19 10.36
CA SER A 239 -10.39 -33.48 11.63
C SER A 239 -11.40 -32.37 11.93
N LYS A 240 -12.35 -32.12 11.02
CA LYS A 240 -13.40 -31.09 11.17
C LYS A 240 -14.80 -31.65 10.91
N ILE A 241 -15.78 -31.14 11.66
CA ILE A 241 -17.21 -31.36 11.39
C ILE A 241 -17.70 -30.17 10.57
N ASP A 242 -18.07 -30.41 9.31
CA ASP A 242 -18.67 -29.39 8.45
C ASP A 242 -20.09 -29.08 8.94
N LEU A 243 -20.55 -27.84 8.72
CA LEU A 243 -21.88 -27.43 9.15
C LEU A 243 -23.00 -28.13 8.37
N LEU A 244 -22.68 -28.69 7.21
CA LEU A 244 -23.61 -29.44 6.36
C LEU A 244 -23.36 -30.96 6.39
N ASP A 245 -22.56 -31.47 7.33
CA ASP A 245 -22.37 -32.91 7.53
C ASP A 245 -23.68 -33.58 8.01
N MET A 246 -24.02 -34.73 7.42
CA MET A 246 -25.18 -35.53 7.85
C MET A 246 -24.94 -36.16 9.23
N SER A 247 -26.02 -36.48 9.95
CA SER A 247 -25.99 -36.99 11.34
C SER A 247 -25.01 -38.15 11.55
N ASP A 248 -25.01 -39.13 10.64
CA ASP A 248 -24.17 -40.33 10.75
C ASP A 248 -22.67 -39.98 10.67
N LEU A 249 -22.32 -38.96 9.89
CA LEU A 249 -20.95 -38.49 9.73
C LEU A 249 -20.51 -37.67 10.95
N VAL A 250 -21.38 -36.82 11.48
CA VAL A 250 -21.16 -36.06 12.72
C VAL A 250 -20.89 -37.04 13.88
N GLU A 251 -21.75 -38.04 14.05
CA GLU A 251 -21.59 -39.07 15.09
C GLU A 251 -20.27 -39.82 14.96
N ARG A 252 -19.92 -40.24 13.73
CA ARG A 252 -18.66 -40.96 13.47
C ARG A 252 -17.45 -40.12 13.86
N LYS A 253 -17.44 -38.83 13.48
CA LYS A 253 -16.34 -37.90 13.79
C LYS A 253 -16.21 -37.65 15.29
N ILE A 254 -17.33 -37.48 16.01
CA ILE A 254 -17.32 -37.28 17.47
C ILE A 254 -16.89 -38.55 18.20
N ARG A 255 -17.38 -39.72 17.79
CA ARG A 255 -16.96 -41.00 18.38
C ARG A 255 -15.46 -41.26 18.17
N GLY A 256 -14.92 -40.84 17.02
CA GLY A 256 -13.49 -40.94 16.71
C GLY A 256 -12.59 -39.89 17.38
N ALA A 257 -13.15 -38.85 18.01
CA ALA A 257 -12.39 -37.81 18.70
C ALA A 257 -11.65 -38.38 19.92
N VAL A 258 -10.44 -37.89 20.21
CA VAL A 258 -9.70 -38.31 21.42
C VAL A 258 -10.23 -37.52 22.63
N CYS A 259 -10.66 -38.21 23.70
CA CYS A 259 -11.24 -37.56 24.89
C CYS A 259 -10.55 -38.06 26.19
N PRO A 260 -9.26 -37.71 26.40
CA PRO A 260 -8.51 -38.18 27.56
C PRO A 260 -9.01 -37.52 28.85
N ARG A 261 -8.98 -38.27 29.96
CA ARG A 261 -9.41 -37.76 31.29
C ARG A 261 -8.42 -36.81 31.95
N GLN A 262 -7.13 -36.87 31.62
CA GLN A 262 -6.07 -36.17 32.38
C GLN A 262 -5.30 -35.11 31.58
N GLU A 263 -5.74 -34.77 30.36
CA GLU A 263 -5.08 -33.73 29.55
C GLU A 263 -5.90 -32.43 29.51
N GLU A 264 -5.20 -31.30 29.48
CA GLU A 264 -5.81 -29.97 29.33
C GLU A 264 -6.40 -29.78 27.92
N ASP A 265 -5.85 -30.47 26.91
CA ASP A 265 -6.22 -30.35 25.49
C ASP A 265 -7.33 -31.32 25.06
N ASN A 266 -8.32 -31.55 25.92
CA ASN A 266 -9.48 -32.35 25.58
C ASN A 266 -10.49 -31.54 24.73
N GLY A 267 -10.51 -31.80 23.42
CA GLY A 267 -11.37 -31.12 22.45
C GLY A 267 -12.87 -31.26 22.73
N VAL A 268 -13.31 -32.41 23.25
CA VAL A 268 -14.71 -32.66 23.63
C VAL A 268 -15.09 -31.76 24.80
N LEU A 269 -14.31 -31.77 25.89
CA LEU A 269 -14.55 -30.91 27.05
C LEU A 269 -14.46 -29.41 26.69
N ALA A 270 -13.54 -29.03 25.82
CA ALA A 270 -13.41 -27.66 25.35
C ALA A 270 -14.64 -27.19 24.56
N PHE A 271 -15.21 -28.06 23.71
CA PHE A 271 -16.44 -27.77 22.98
C PHE A 271 -17.66 -27.71 23.90
N LEU A 272 -17.73 -28.60 24.90
CA LEU A 272 -18.75 -28.54 25.95
C LEU A 272 -18.71 -27.18 26.66
N LYS A 273 -17.52 -26.75 27.10
CA LYS A 273 -17.31 -25.48 27.79
C LYS A 273 -17.63 -24.26 26.93
N SER A 274 -17.18 -24.26 25.67
CA SER A 274 -17.13 -23.05 24.84
C SER A 274 -18.36 -22.88 23.93
N VAL A 275 -19.10 -23.97 23.67
CA VAL A 275 -20.25 -23.96 22.77
C VAL A 275 -21.50 -24.49 23.46
N LEU A 276 -21.48 -25.75 23.95
CA LEU A 276 -22.69 -26.41 24.45
C LEU A 276 -23.25 -25.71 25.70
N PHE A 277 -22.47 -25.60 26.77
CA PHE A 277 -22.92 -24.97 28.01
C PHE A 277 -23.37 -23.51 27.83
N PRO A 278 -22.64 -22.67 27.06
CA PRO A 278 -23.10 -21.32 26.77
C PRO A 278 -24.45 -21.26 26.04
N ILE A 279 -24.84 -22.29 25.29
CA ILE A 279 -26.13 -22.34 24.57
C ILE A 279 -27.25 -22.86 25.47
N VAL A 280 -27.00 -23.91 26.25
CA VAL A 280 -28.00 -24.54 27.13
C VAL A 280 -28.26 -23.70 28.39
N SER A 281 -27.25 -23.04 28.95
CA SER A 281 -27.39 -22.22 30.16
C SER A 281 -28.44 -21.11 30.00
N PRO A 282 -29.38 -20.95 30.96
CA PRO A 282 -29.35 -21.47 32.33
C PRO A 282 -30.06 -22.82 32.55
N GLN A 283 -30.48 -23.52 31.49
CA GLN A 283 -31.12 -24.84 31.59
C GLN A 283 -30.10 -25.91 32.02
N SER A 284 -30.57 -27.00 32.62
CA SER A 284 -29.72 -28.15 32.95
C SER A 284 -29.44 -28.99 31.72
N LEU A 285 -28.25 -29.58 31.67
CA LEU A 285 -27.86 -30.59 30.70
C LEU A 285 -27.98 -31.96 31.35
N THR A 286 -28.78 -32.86 30.77
CA THR A 286 -28.89 -34.24 31.26
C THR A 286 -27.84 -35.12 30.59
N ILE A 287 -26.93 -35.72 31.38
CA ILE A 287 -25.96 -36.72 30.93
C ILE A 287 -26.17 -37.98 31.77
N SER A 288 -26.47 -39.10 31.12
CA SER A 288 -26.69 -40.41 31.78
C SER A 288 -27.67 -40.33 32.96
N ASN A 289 -28.83 -39.68 32.73
CA ASN A 289 -29.90 -39.44 33.71
C ASN A 289 -29.53 -38.56 34.91
N THR A 290 -28.40 -37.86 34.86
CA THR A 290 -27.99 -36.86 35.87
C THR A 290 -28.03 -35.47 35.27
N GLU A 291 -28.60 -34.50 35.98
CA GLU A 291 -28.66 -33.11 35.56
C GLU A 291 -27.41 -32.34 36.01
N TYR A 292 -26.86 -31.55 35.09
CA TYR A 292 -25.72 -30.68 35.33
C TYR A 292 -26.06 -29.24 34.95
N TYR A 293 -25.78 -28.29 35.84
CA TYR A 293 -26.11 -26.87 35.64
C TYR A 293 -24.89 -26.04 35.21
N SER A 294 -23.69 -26.60 35.39
CA SER A 294 -22.42 -25.94 35.04
C SER A 294 -21.44 -26.91 34.37
N TYR A 295 -20.53 -26.33 33.58
CA TYR A 295 -19.43 -27.10 32.97
C TYR A 295 -18.52 -27.71 34.02
N GLU A 296 -18.31 -27.01 35.13
CA GLU A 296 -17.49 -27.42 36.25
C GLU A 296 -18.00 -28.73 36.87
N GLU A 297 -19.31 -28.88 37.05
CA GLU A 297 -19.91 -30.12 37.56
C GLU A 297 -19.67 -31.31 36.61
N VAL A 298 -19.84 -31.11 35.30
CA VAL A 298 -19.57 -32.16 34.29
C VAL A 298 -18.08 -32.52 34.26
N LYS A 299 -17.21 -31.52 34.29
CA LYS A 299 -15.75 -31.72 34.33
C LYS A 299 -15.37 -32.53 35.55
N GLU A 300 -15.85 -32.17 36.73
CA GLU A 300 -15.57 -32.92 37.96
C GLU A 300 -16.10 -34.35 37.92
N ALA A 301 -17.32 -34.55 37.43
CA ALA A 301 -17.91 -35.89 37.31
C ALA A 301 -17.11 -36.78 36.33
N PHE A 302 -16.63 -36.21 35.22
CA PHE A 302 -15.78 -36.91 34.27
C PHE A 302 -14.39 -37.26 34.87
N LEU A 303 -13.76 -36.31 35.56
CA LEU A 303 -12.45 -36.51 36.21
C LEU A 303 -12.51 -37.54 37.35
N LYS A 304 -13.60 -37.55 38.13
CA LYS A 304 -13.85 -38.53 39.20
C LYS A 304 -14.30 -39.90 38.65
N GLY A 305 -14.48 -40.02 37.34
CA GLY A 305 -14.86 -41.25 36.66
C GLY A 305 -16.35 -41.60 36.73
N ALA A 306 -17.19 -40.70 37.23
CA ALA A 306 -18.65 -40.85 37.27
C ALA A 306 -19.29 -40.72 35.89
N LEU A 307 -18.64 -40.03 34.94
CA LEU A 307 -19.03 -39.99 33.53
C LEU A 307 -17.98 -40.72 32.67
N SER A 308 -18.44 -41.51 31.70
CA SER A 308 -17.58 -42.12 30.69
C SER A 308 -17.32 -41.17 29.52
N GLU A 309 -16.31 -41.48 28.71
CA GLU A 309 -16.03 -40.76 27.47
C GLU A 309 -17.20 -40.88 26.48
N ASP A 310 -17.81 -42.07 26.39
CA ASP A 310 -18.95 -42.32 25.52
C ASP A 310 -20.18 -41.51 25.93
N ASP A 311 -20.41 -41.32 27.23
CA ASP A 311 -21.52 -40.49 27.73
C ASP A 311 -21.38 -39.03 27.25
N LEU A 312 -20.19 -38.45 27.37
CA LEU A 312 -19.91 -37.09 26.93
C LEU A 312 -20.03 -36.94 25.41
N LYS A 313 -19.46 -37.90 24.66
CA LYS A 313 -19.50 -37.91 23.19
C LYS A 313 -20.91 -38.08 22.67
N LYS A 314 -21.72 -38.92 23.29
CA LYS A 314 -23.11 -39.15 22.89
C LYS A 314 -23.95 -37.88 23.05
N VAL A 315 -23.90 -37.26 24.23
CA VAL A 315 -24.62 -35.99 24.48
C VAL A 315 -24.15 -34.88 23.55
N LEU A 316 -22.84 -34.79 23.31
CA LEU A 316 -22.31 -33.81 22.35
C LEU A 316 -22.81 -34.05 20.93
N ALA A 317 -22.89 -35.31 20.48
CA ALA A 317 -23.37 -35.66 19.16
C ALA A 317 -24.87 -35.38 18.98
N GLU A 318 -25.69 -35.73 19.97
CA GLU A 318 -27.12 -35.42 19.99
C GLU A 318 -27.33 -33.90 19.90
N PHE A 319 -26.68 -33.13 20.77
CA PHE A 319 -26.74 -31.67 20.78
C PHE A 319 -26.29 -31.05 19.45
N LEU A 320 -25.16 -31.50 18.89
CA LEU A 320 -24.66 -30.97 17.63
C LEU A 320 -25.58 -31.31 16.47
N ASN A 321 -26.13 -32.52 16.40
CA ASN A 321 -27.06 -32.90 15.34
C ASN A 321 -28.35 -32.07 15.38
N GLU A 322 -28.91 -31.82 16.57
CA GLU A 322 -30.08 -30.94 16.70
C GLU A 322 -29.79 -29.51 16.24
N LEU A 323 -28.62 -28.97 16.61
CA LEU A 323 -28.23 -27.62 16.23
C LEU A 323 -27.91 -27.52 14.73
N LEU A 324 -27.22 -28.51 14.16
CA LEU A 324 -26.90 -28.57 12.74
C LEU A 324 -28.14 -28.79 11.88
N ALA A 325 -29.13 -29.55 12.34
CA ALA A 325 -30.40 -29.71 11.63
C ALA A 325 -31.07 -28.34 11.37
N LYS A 326 -31.13 -27.46 12.38
CA LYS A 326 -31.62 -26.08 12.21
C LYS A 326 -30.82 -25.30 11.16
N VAL A 327 -29.49 -25.44 11.17
CA VAL A 327 -28.60 -24.77 10.21
C VAL A 327 -28.83 -25.30 8.79
N GLN A 328 -28.96 -26.61 8.64
CA GLN A 328 -29.18 -27.29 7.36
C GLN A 328 -30.53 -26.92 6.75
N ASP A 329 -31.59 -26.82 7.56
CA ASP A 329 -32.90 -26.37 7.11
C ASP A 329 -32.83 -24.96 6.51
N HIS A 330 -32.11 -24.04 7.16
CA HIS A 330 -31.89 -22.68 6.63
C HIS A 330 -30.95 -22.63 5.42
N CYS A 331 -30.08 -23.62 5.26
CA CYS A 331 -29.12 -23.72 4.15
C CYS A 331 -29.64 -24.55 2.96
N SER A 332 -30.81 -25.18 3.07
CA SER A 332 -31.42 -26.02 2.02
C SER A 332 -32.02 -25.18 0.89
N THR A 333 -31.16 -24.42 0.19
CA THR A 333 -31.55 -23.55 -0.93
C THR A 333 -30.62 -23.74 -2.12
N ASP A 334 -31.12 -23.47 -3.32
CA ASP A 334 -30.32 -23.55 -4.55
C ASP A 334 -29.17 -22.53 -4.55
N ILE A 335 -29.35 -21.38 -3.88
CA ILE A 335 -28.33 -20.34 -3.72
C ILE A 335 -27.11 -20.92 -2.98
N VAL A 336 -27.34 -21.56 -1.83
CA VAL A 336 -26.28 -22.16 -1.02
C VAL A 336 -25.60 -23.30 -1.77
N ARG A 337 -26.37 -24.17 -2.43
CA ARG A 337 -25.81 -25.30 -3.20
C ARG A 337 -24.89 -24.82 -4.33
N ASN A 338 -25.36 -23.84 -5.11
CA ASN A 338 -24.57 -23.27 -6.22
C ASN A 338 -23.32 -22.54 -5.71
N ALA A 339 -23.44 -21.78 -4.61
CA ALA A 339 -22.32 -21.07 -4.00
C ALA A 339 -21.26 -22.04 -3.45
N LEU A 340 -21.69 -23.16 -2.84
CA LEU A 340 -20.81 -24.22 -2.35
C LEU A 340 -20.06 -24.92 -3.50
N GLU A 341 -20.78 -25.27 -4.58
CA GLU A 341 -20.18 -25.92 -5.75
C GLU A 341 -19.15 -25.01 -6.42
N LYS A 342 -19.53 -23.78 -6.75
CA LYS A 342 -18.66 -22.83 -7.46
C LYS A 342 -17.55 -22.24 -6.59
N GLY A 343 -17.78 -22.07 -5.28
CA GLY A 343 -16.82 -21.48 -4.35
C GLY A 343 -15.71 -22.43 -3.91
N TYR A 344 -15.91 -23.74 -4.07
CA TYR A 344 -14.96 -24.77 -3.60
C TYR A 344 -14.63 -25.81 -4.68
N GLN A 345 -14.82 -25.47 -5.95
CA GLN A 345 -14.27 -26.24 -7.07
C GLN A 345 -12.74 -26.15 -7.11
N GLU A 346 -12.10 -27.17 -7.69
CA GLU A 346 -10.67 -27.10 -7.99
C GLU A 346 -10.43 -26.10 -9.12
N VAL A 347 -9.70 -25.02 -8.80
CA VAL A 347 -9.20 -24.11 -9.82
C VAL A 347 -7.93 -24.72 -10.36
N VAL A 348 -7.99 -25.25 -11.57
CA VAL A 348 -6.77 -25.52 -12.33
C VAL A 348 -6.16 -24.15 -12.57
N GLU A 349 -5.06 -23.83 -11.88
CA GLU A 349 -4.23 -22.69 -12.24
C GLU A 349 -3.88 -22.90 -13.71
N SER A 350 -4.51 -22.14 -14.60
CA SER A 350 -3.89 -21.85 -15.86
C SER A 350 -2.60 -21.15 -15.46
N LYS A 351 -1.50 -21.91 -15.38
CA LYS A 351 -0.20 -21.33 -15.69
C LYS A 351 -0.49 -20.56 -16.95
N VAL A 352 -0.47 -19.23 -16.84
CA VAL A 352 -0.35 -18.40 -18.01
C VAL A 352 0.98 -18.90 -18.56
N GLU A 353 0.92 -19.88 -19.46
CA GLU A 353 2.01 -20.19 -20.37
C GLU A 353 2.41 -18.81 -20.83
N SER A 354 3.67 -18.45 -20.56
CA SER A 354 4.23 -17.20 -21.03
C SER A 354 3.78 -17.10 -22.47
N ASN A 355 2.78 -16.24 -22.75
CA ASN A 355 2.20 -16.13 -24.07
C ASN A 355 3.40 -16.04 -24.98
N LEU A 356 3.61 -17.06 -25.83
CA LEU A 356 4.72 -17.10 -26.76
C LEU A 356 4.57 -15.81 -27.56
N ARG A 357 5.29 -14.77 -27.13
CA ARG A 357 5.16 -13.44 -27.72
C ARG A 357 5.56 -13.69 -29.17
N PRO A 358 4.71 -13.35 -30.14
CA PRO A 358 5.06 -13.58 -31.53
C PRO A 358 6.41 -12.93 -31.79
N ILE A 359 7.34 -13.66 -32.42
CA ILE A 359 8.66 -13.12 -32.71
C ILE A 359 8.46 -11.97 -33.69
N VAL A 360 8.75 -10.76 -33.25
CA VAL A 360 8.78 -9.57 -34.11
C VAL A 360 10.22 -9.38 -34.57
N GLU A 361 10.54 -9.87 -35.77
CA GLU A 361 11.81 -9.57 -36.41
C GLU A 361 11.78 -8.15 -36.99
N PRO A 362 12.65 -7.23 -36.55
CA PRO A 362 12.71 -5.89 -37.11
C PRO A 362 13.23 -5.94 -38.54
N SER A 363 12.69 -5.09 -39.43
CA SER A 363 13.33 -4.85 -40.73
C SER A 363 14.70 -4.19 -40.54
N ASP A 364 15.58 -4.22 -41.55
CA ASP A 364 16.91 -3.59 -41.45
C ASP A 364 16.83 -2.12 -41.05
N ASN A 365 15.85 -1.39 -41.59
CA ASN A 365 15.57 0.00 -41.23
C ASN A 365 15.11 0.15 -39.77
N ASP A 366 14.31 -0.79 -39.27
CA ASP A 366 13.87 -0.77 -37.86
C ASP A 366 15.02 -1.12 -36.92
N ALA A 367 15.92 -2.01 -37.31
CA ALA A 367 17.12 -2.34 -36.55
C ALA A 367 18.06 -1.13 -36.42
N ASP A 368 18.25 -0.36 -37.50
CA ASP A 368 18.99 0.90 -37.46
C ASP A 368 18.31 1.95 -36.58
N LEU A 369 16.98 2.06 -36.67
CA LEU A 369 16.22 2.98 -35.84
C LEU A 369 16.29 2.60 -34.35
N ILE A 370 16.19 1.32 -34.01
CA ILE A 370 16.35 0.82 -32.63
C ILE A 370 17.76 1.15 -32.11
N ARG A 371 18.81 0.92 -32.92
CA ARG A 371 20.18 1.30 -32.57
C ARG A 371 20.32 2.80 -32.33
N SER A 372 19.64 3.63 -33.13
CA SER A 372 19.59 5.09 -32.96
C SER A 372 18.84 5.51 -31.68
N ILE A 373 17.70 4.88 -31.39
CA ILE A 373 16.87 5.14 -30.21
C ILE A 373 17.63 4.78 -28.93
N VAL A 374 18.26 3.60 -28.88
CA VAL A 374 19.03 3.14 -27.73
C VAL A 374 20.32 3.95 -27.60
N GLY A 375 21.07 4.12 -28.69
CA GLY A 375 22.34 4.83 -28.68
C GLY A 375 23.36 4.16 -27.77
N SER A 376 23.94 4.91 -26.83
CA SER A 376 24.89 4.39 -25.82
C SER A 376 24.22 3.93 -24.52
N ASP A 377 22.89 4.00 -24.44
CA ASP A 377 22.15 3.69 -23.22
C ASP A 377 21.89 2.19 -23.09
N GLN A 378 21.54 1.75 -21.88
CA GLN A 378 21.29 0.34 -21.59
C GLN A 378 19.81 0.00 -21.74
N VAL A 379 19.48 -1.03 -22.52
CA VAL A 379 18.15 -1.66 -22.46
C VAL A 379 18.10 -2.61 -21.26
N VAL A 380 17.20 -2.34 -20.32
CA VAL A 380 17.05 -3.14 -19.10
C VAL A 380 16.61 -4.56 -19.48
N LEU A 381 17.31 -5.57 -18.94
CA LEU A 381 17.15 -7.01 -19.27
C LEU A 381 17.31 -7.35 -20.77
N GLY A 382 17.72 -6.42 -21.62
CA GLY A 382 17.74 -6.60 -23.07
C GLY A 382 16.36 -6.73 -23.71
N GLU A 383 15.27 -6.38 -23.01
CA GLU A 383 13.91 -6.51 -23.50
C GLU A 383 13.46 -5.28 -24.33
N ASP A 384 13.57 -5.38 -25.65
CA ASP A 384 13.16 -4.34 -26.62
C ASP A 384 11.88 -4.69 -27.41
N TYR A 385 11.12 -5.70 -26.96
CA TYR A 385 9.93 -6.22 -27.67
C TYR A 385 8.86 -5.15 -27.92
N ALA A 386 8.49 -4.35 -26.92
CA ALA A 386 7.46 -3.32 -27.07
C ALA A 386 7.86 -2.24 -28.09
N LEU A 387 9.14 -1.85 -28.09
CA LEU A 387 9.69 -0.95 -29.09
C LEU A 387 9.62 -1.57 -30.49
N ARG A 388 10.07 -2.81 -30.68
CA ARG A 388 10.00 -3.52 -31.97
C ARG A 388 8.57 -3.60 -32.49
N LEU A 389 7.62 -3.98 -31.63
CA LEU A 389 6.21 -4.09 -31.96
C LEU A 389 5.61 -2.73 -32.36
N CYS A 390 5.98 -1.66 -31.65
CA CYS A 390 5.50 -0.32 -32.00
C CYS A 390 6.02 0.15 -33.36
N LEU A 391 7.30 -0.10 -33.64
CA LEU A 391 7.92 0.26 -34.91
C LEU A 391 7.35 -0.54 -36.07
N SER A 392 7.16 -1.86 -35.93
CA SER A 392 6.60 -2.71 -36.99
C SER A 392 5.18 -2.30 -37.37
N GLU A 393 4.38 -1.82 -36.41
CA GLU A 393 3.04 -1.30 -36.64
C GLU A 393 3.00 0.17 -37.09
N ARG A 394 4.17 0.83 -37.21
CA ARG A 394 4.31 2.23 -37.64
C ARG A 394 3.48 3.20 -36.78
N ARG A 395 3.31 2.89 -35.49
CA ARG A 395 2.59 3.73 -34.53
C ARG A 395 3.51 4.77 -33.92
N ARG A 396 2.92 5.92 -33.55
CA ARG A 396 3.60 6.96 -32.76
C ARG A 396 4.05 6.37 -31.41
N LEU A 397 5.31 6.59 -31.05
CA LEU A 397 5.93 5.96 -29.89
C LEU A 397 5.55 6.69 -28.60
N ARG A 398 4.92 6.01 -27.63
CA ARG A 398 4.64 6.61 -26.33
C ARG A 398 5.86 6.47 -25.43
N VAL A 399 6.51 7.59 -25.16
CA VAL A 399 7.76 7.66 -24.39
C VAL A 399 7.48 8.32 -23.05
N THR A 400 7.79 7.65 -21.96
CA THR A 400 7.52 8.19 -20.62
C THR A 400 8.79 8.30 -19.79
N PHE A 401 8.93 9.38 -19.02
CA PHE A 401 10.01 9.59 -18.07
C PHE A 401 9.43 10.03 -16.73
N ALA A 402 9.63 9.23 -15.67
CA ALA A 402 9.10 9.54 -14.35
C ALA A 402 10.09 10.36 -13.53
N ILE A 403 9.63 11.46 -12.95
CA ILE A 403 10.35 12.26 -11.97
C ILE A 403 9.64 12.14 -10.63
N HIS A 404 10.36 11.71 -9.62
CA HIS A 404 9.88 11.74 -8.24
C HIS A 404 10.23 13.11 -7.64
N PRO A 405 9.26 13.98 -7.33
CA PRO A 405 9.51 15.36 -6.92
C PRO A 405 9.98 15.48 -5.45
N LYS A 406 11.03 14.74 -5.12
CA LYS A 406 11.70 14.68 -3.81
C LYS A 406 12.55 15.93 -3.68
N GLY A 407 12.39 16.74 -2.64
CA GLY A 407 13.24 17.92 -2.43
C GLY A 407 13.28 18.92 -3.60
N ARG A 408 14.44 19.56 -3.85
CA ARG A 408 14.61 20.59 -4.89
C ARG A 408 14.79 19.98 -6.28
N PHE A 409 14.39 20.74 -7.29
CA PHE A 409 14.68 20.38 -8.68
C PHE A 409 16.20 20.48 -8.94
N HIS A 410 16.74 19.59 -9.76
CA HIS A 410 18.15 19.61 -10.13
C HIS A 410 18.36 19.22 -11.59
N LEU A 411 19.51 19.60 -12.17
CA LEU A 411 19.81 19.40 -13.60
C LEU A 411 19.83 17.93 -14.03
N GLY A 412 20.05 16.99 -13.11
CA GLY A 412 19.91 15.56 -13.39
C GLY A 412 18.53 15.15 -13.96
N PHE A 413 17.44 15.85 -13.59
CA PHE A 413 16.12 15.59 -14.18
C PHE A 413 15.99 16.03 -15.64
N VAL A 414 16.88 16.90 -16.13
CA VAL A 414 16.89 17.37 -17.53
C VAL A 414 17.37 16.27 -18.49
N MET A 415 18.09 15.26 -17.98
CA MET A 415 18.62 14.16 -18.80
C MET A 415 17.54 13.38 -19.56
N GLY A 416 16.39 13.11 -18.92
CA GLY A 416 15.27 12.44 -19.60
C GLY A 416 14.67 13.27 -20.74
N LEU A 417 14.58 14.58 -20.56
CA LEU A 417 14.15 15.51 -21.61
C LEU A 417 15.15 15.60 -22.76
N LEU A 418 16.46 15.61 -22.46
CA LEU A 418 17.50 15.55 -23.49
C LEU A 418 17.44 14.26 -24.30
N LYS A 419 17.16 13.13 -23.65
CA LYS A 419 16.95 11.86 -24.36
C LYS A 419 15.73 11.94 -25.27
N MET A 420 14.59 12.48 -24.80
CA MET A 420 13.42 12.72 -25.65
C MET A 420 13.73 13.66 -26.84
N LYS A 421 14.51 14.71 -26.62
CA LYS A 421 14.99 15.60 -27.70
C LYS A 421 15.82 14.86 -28.74
N SER A 422 16.74 14.00 -28.30
CA SER A 422 17.54 13.15 -29.19
C SER A 422 16.65 12.27 -30.08
N LEU A 423 15.62 11.63 -29.51
CA LEU A 423 14.66 10.81 -30.28
C LEU A 423 13.96 11.63 -31.36
N VAL A 424 13.47 12.82 -31.00
CA VAL A 424 12.80 13.74 -31.94
C VAL A 424 13.74 14.19 -33.05
N MET A 425 15.00 14.52 -32.73
CA MET A 425 16.00 14.94 -33.71
C MET A 425 16.41 13.80 -34.65
N SER A 426 16.36 12.55 -34.20
CA SER A 426 16.55 11.36 -35.03
C SER A 426 15.36 11.03 -35.93
N GLY A 427 14.33 11.89 -35.96
CA GLY A 427 13.14 11.71 -36.81
C GLY A 427 12.08 10.76 -36.24
N VAL A 428 12.19 10.37 -34.96
CA VAL A 428 11.18 9.52 -34.31
C VAL A 428 9.99 10.38 -33.89
N ASP A 429 8.79 10.00 -34.32
CA ASP A 429 7.54 10.61 -33.83
C ASP A 429 7.17 10.02 -32.45
N ILE A 430 7.11 10.88 -31.44
CA ILE A 430 6.86 10.49 -30.05
C ILE A 430 5.65 11.22 -29.47
N ASP A 431 4.89 10.53 -28.63
CA ASP A 431 4.01 11.13 -27.62
C ASP A 431 4.72 11.02 -26.26
N GLY A 432 5.39 12.11 -25.88
CA GLY A 432 6.27 12.15 -24.71
C GLY A 432 5.55 12.64 -23.45
N ILE A 433 5.69 11.90 -22.34
CA ILE A 433 5.15 12.30 -21.04
C ILE A 433 6.26 12.31 -19.99
N VAL A 434 6.49 13.48 -19.40
CA VAL A 434 7.23 13.61 -18.15
C VAL A 434 6.24 13.49 -17.00
N LEU A 435 6.24 12.33 -16.34
CA LEU A 435 5.34 12.03 -15.25
C LEU A 435 5.94 12.51 -13.93
N ILE A 436 5.33 13.51 -13.31
CA ILE A 436 5.68 13.94 -11.96
C ILE A 436 4.97 13.02 -10.97
N SER A 437 5.66 11.97 -10.52
CA SER A 437 5.05 10.93 -9.68
C SER A 437 5.09 11.27 -8.21
N ASP A 438 3.98 11.86 -7.79
CA ASP A 438 3.78 12.46 -6.49
C ASP A 438 3.68 11.39 -5.39
N THR A 439 2.99 10.29 -5.69
CA THR A 439 2.70 9.19 -4.77
C THR A 439 3.96 8.38 -4.50
N GLU A 440 4.75 8.08 -5.53
CA GLU A 440 6.05 7.40 -5.38
C GLU A 440 7.04 8.24 -4.57
N ALA A 441 6.99 9.58 -4.69
CA ALA A 441 7.81 10.47 -3.87
C ALA A 441 7.42 10.51 -2.38
N PHE A 442 6.13 10.34 -2.07
CA PHE A 442 5.69 10.12 -0.69
C PHE A 442 6.11 8.73 -0.19
N LEU A 443 5.97 7.71 -1.02
CA LEU A 443 6.23 6.32 -0.64
C LEU A 443 7.71 6.03 -0.38
N ASP A 444 8.62 6.74 -1.03
CA ASP A 444 10.04 6.71 -0.70
C ASP A 444 10.34 7.51 0.59
N ASN A 445 10.02 6.91 1.74
CA ASN A 445 10.26 7.40 3.10
C ASN A 445 9.78 8.82 3.41
N GLU A 446 8.60 9.20 2.89
CA GLU A 446 8.06 10.55 3.12
C GLU A 446 9.04 11.67 2.74
N LYS A 447 9.93 11.44 1.76
CA LYS A 447 10.79 12.50 1.19
C LYS A 447 9.97 13.70 0.72
N VAL A 448 8.68 13.49 0.46
CA VAL A 448 7.66 14.53 0.40
C VAL A 448 6.51 14.17 1.34
N ALA A 449 6.16 15.07 2.26
CA ALA A 449 5.03 14.87 3.17
C ALA A 449 3.69 14.85 2.41
N TRP A 450 2.73 14.05 2.90
CA TRP A 450 1.41 13.88 2.25
C TRP A 450 0.72 15.21 1.93
N ALA A 451 0.76 16.17 2.85
CA ALA A 451 0.08 17.46 2.73
C ALA A 451 0.74 18.44 1.75
N THR A 452 2.01 18.26 1.40
CA THR A 452 2.76 19.17 0.52
C THR A 452 3.01 18.58 -0.87
N ARG A 453 2.60 17.33 -1.08
CA ARG A 453 2.82 16.59 -2.31
C ARG A 453 2.25 17.28 -3.55
N ASN A 454 1.04 17.82 -3.47
CA ASN A 454 0.40 18.47 -4.62
C ASN A 454 1.17 19.73 -5.04
N ASP A 455 1.39 20.66 -4.11
CA ASP A 455 2.14 21.91 -4.34
C ASP A 455 3.55 21.64 -4.89
N ARG A 456 4.21 20.60 -4.35
CA ARG A 456 5.54 20.17 -4.82
C ARG A 456 5.50 19.66 -6.25
N SER A 457 4.46 18.91 -6.61
CA SER A 457 4.30 18.34 -7.94
C SER A 457 3.96 19.41 -8.97
N GLU A 458 3.13 20.39 -8.60
CA GLU A 458 2.84 21.57 -9.43
C GLU A 458 4.12 22.35 -9.75
N TYR A 459 4.96 22.61 -8.75
CA TYR A 459 6.27 23.23 -8.97
C TYR A 459 7.12 22.46 -9.99
N PHE A 460 7.19 21.12 -9.87
CA PHE A 460 7.96 20.30 -10.81
C PHE A 460 7.35 20.30 -12.22
N VAL A 461 6.02 20.30 -12.36
CA VAL A 461 5.34 20.42 -13.65
C VAL A 461 5.69 21.73 -14.33
N GLU A 462 5.66 22.86 -13.62
CA GLU A 462 6.00 24.18 -14.18
C GLU A 462 7.46 24.24 -14.64
N VAL A 463 8.39 23.75 -13.82
CA VAL A 463 9.81 23.72 -14.18
C VAL A 463 10.03 22.83 -15.41
N CYS A 464 9.45 21.62 -15.44
CA CYS A 464 9.57 20.71 -16.59
C CYS A 464 8.94 21.31 -17.85
N SER A 465 7.78 21.96 -17.74
CA SER A 465 7.09 22.61 -18.86
C SER A 465 7.94 23.72 -19.45
N ALA A 466 8.66 24.47 -18.62
CA ALA A 466 9.57 25.49 -19.11
C ALA A 466 10.80 24.89 -19.81
N PHE A 467 11.36 23.78 -19.31
CA PHE A 467 12.41 23.05 -20.02
C PHE A 467 11.94 22.45 -21.35
N ILE A 468 10.72 21.90 -21.40
CA ILE A 468 10.11 21.39 -22.64
C ILE A 468 10.07 22.50 -23.70
N LYS A 469 9.68 23.72 -23.32
CA LYS A 469 9.70 24.90 -24.20
C LYS A 469 11.11 25.27 -24.65
N CYS A 470 12.05 25.39 -23.71
CA CYS A 470 13.44 25.72 -24.01
C CYS A 470 14.13 24.69 -24.92
N LEU A 471 13.68 23.44 -24.89
CA LEU A 471 14.20 22.35 -25.72
C LEU A 471 13.44 22.16 -27.04
N GLU A 472 12.46 23.01 -27.34
CA GLU A 472 11.61 22.95 -28.53
C GLU A 472 10.86 21.63 -28.66
N LEU A 473 10.39 21.11 -27.51
CA LEU A 473 9.65 19.86 -27.40
C LEU A 473 8.13 20.06 -27.31
N ASP A 474 7.64 21.31 -27.38
CA ASP A 474 6.21 21.62 -27.34
C ASP A 474 5.43 20.87 -28.44
N GLY A 475 4.24 20.36 -28.08
CA GLY A 475 3.41 19.55 -28.97
C GLY A 475 3.86 18.10 -29.14
N LYS A 476 5.10 17.76 -28.75
CA LYS A 476 5.61 16.38 -28.73
C LYS A 476 5.76 15.81 -27.32
N VAL A 477 6.08 16.65 -26.34
CA VAL A 477 6.27 16.27 -24.94
C VAL A 477 5.43 17.15 -24.04
N LYS A 478 4.84 16.58 -22.99
CA LYS A 478 4.15 17.31 -21.92
C LYS A 478 4.57 16.82 -20.53
N ALA A 479 4.52 17.70 -19.54
CA ALA A 479 4.66 17.33 -18.14
C ALA A 479 3.28 17.23 -17.48
N MET A 480 3.07 16.24 -16.61
CA MET A 480 1.82 16.09 -15.86
C MET A 480 2.02 15.36 -14.54
N LYS A 481 1.11 15.53 -13.58
CA LYS A 481 1.16 14.83 -12.29
C LYS A 481 0.59 13.42 -12.43
N SER A 482 1.12 12.47 -11.67
CA SER A 482 0.50 11.13 -11.52
C SER A 482 -0.92 11.19 -10.97
N SER A 483 -1.21 12.17 -10.11
CA SER A 483 -2.55 12.39 -9.56
C SER A 483 -3.57 12.90 -10.58
N ASP A 484 -3.12 13.36 -11.75
CA ASP A 484 -3.99 13.81 -12.86
C ASP A 484 -4.23 12.69 -13.89
N LEU A 485 -3.66 11.49 -13.70
CA LEU A 485 -3.89 10.36 -14.59
C LEU A 485 -5.34 9.88 -14.50
N GLU A 486 -5.96 9.64 -15.66
CA GLU A 486 -7.31 9.09 -15.72
C GLU A 486 -7.35 7.70 -15.08
N SER A 487 -8.37 7.43 -14.27
CA SER A 487 -8.53 6.14 -13.55
C SER A 487 -7.44 5.81 -12.52
N ILE A 488 -6.57 6.77 -12.14
CA ILE A 488 -5.67 6.61 -10.99
C ILE A 488 -6.49 6.34 -9.73
N PHE A 489 -6.12 5.31 -8.97
CA PHE A 489 -6.89 4.84 -7.81
C PHE A 489 -8.35 4.44 -8.11
N SER A 490 -8.66 4.07 -9.37
CA SER A 490 -9.87 3.32 -9.68
C SER A 490 -9.86 1.94 -8.99
N HIS A 491 -11.01 1.29 -8.91
CA HIS A 491 -11.13 -0.04 -8.31
C HIS A 491 -10.15 -1.04 -8.95
N ASP A 492 -10.06 -1.05 -10.28
CA ASP A 492 -9.15 -1.95 -11.01
C ASP A 492 -7.67 -1.62 -10.78
N TYR A 493 -7.33 -0.33 -10.69
CA TYR A 493 -5.96 0.11 -10.38
C TYR A 493 -5.52 -0.40 -9.00
N VAL A 494 -6.34 -0.17 -7.97
CA VAL A 494 -6.05 -0.58 -6.59
C VAL A 494 -6.06 -2.10 -6.45
N LEU A 495 -6.98 -2.77 -7.13
CA LEU A 495 -7.03 -4.23 -7.16
C LEU A 495 -5.76 -4.81 -7.80
N THR A 496 -5.30 -4.25 -8.91
CA THR A 496 -4.06 -4.65 -9.58
C THR A 496 -2.85 -4.42 -8.68
N MET A 497 -2.82 -3.34 -7.90
CA MET A 497 -1.79 -3.10 -6.88
C MET A 497 -1.74 -4.24 -5.85
N TYR A 498 -2.90 -4.67 -5.32
CA TYR A 498 -2.95 -5.79 -4.38
C TYR A 498 -2.56 -7.12 -5.03
N LYS A 499 -2.95 -7.37 -6.30
CA LYS A 499 -2.51 -8.54 -7.05
C LYS A 499 -0.99 -8.56 -7.22
N MET A 500 -0.40 -7.43 -7.58
CA MET A 500 1.05 -7.27 -7.67
C MET A 500 1.74 -7.47 -6.32
N ALA A 501 1.17 -7.01 -5.21
CA ALA A 501 1.72 -7.25 -3.87
C ALA A 501 1.69 -8.74 -3.45
N SER A 502 0.77 -9.54 -4.01
CA SER A 502 0.60 -10.96 -3.69
C SER A 502 1.50 -11.91 -4.48
N ILE A 503 2.41 -11.40 -5.31
CA ILE A 503 3.29 -12.24 -6.17
C ILE A 503 4.79 -11.93 -6.00
N VAL A 504 5.11 -10.84 -5.31
CA VAL A 504 6.49 -10.43 -5.03
C VAL A 504 6.76 -10.56 -3.55
N THR A 505 8.01 -10.90 -3.22
CA THR A 505 8.41 -11.00 -1.83
C THR A 505 8.72 -9.62 -1.24
N ARG A 506 8.75 -9.57 0.08
CA ARG A 506 9.15 -8.38 0.84
C ARG A 506 10.59 -7.97 0.53
N ASP A 507 11.47 -8.95 0.33
CA ASP A 507 12.88 -8.72 0.04
C ASP A 507 13.09 -8.22 -1.38
N GLU A 508 12.37 -8.80 -2.36
CA GLU A 508 12.40 -8.34 -3.76
C GLU A 508 12.00 -6.87 -3.89
N THR A 509 11.03 -6.42 -3.08
CA THR A 509 10.50 -5.06 -3.12
C THR A 509 11.31 -4.03 -2.32
N SER A 510 12.34 -4.48 -1.58
CA SER A 510 13.18 -3.62 -0.73
C SER A 510 14.29 -2.91 -1.54
N VAL A 511 13.90 -2.27 -2.65
CA VAL A 511 14.80 -1.54 -3.57
C VAL A 511 14.97 -0.07 -3.21
N CYS A 512 14.07 0.47 -2.38
CA CYS A 512 14.25 1.77 -1.76
C CYS A 512 14.89 1.58 -0.39
N GLU A 513 15.85 2.44 -0.03
CA GLU A 513 16.33 2.54 1.35
C GLU A 513 15.14 2.85 2.28
N GLY A 514 15.22 2.51 3.57
CA GLY A 514 14.17 2.84 4.55
C GLY A 514 13.78 1.69 5.46
N THR A 515 13.03 2.02 6.51
CA THR A 515 12.49 1.03 7.47
C THR A 515 10.97 0.91 7.41
N THR A 516 10.31 1.83 6.70
CA THR A 516 8.86 1.89 6.55
C THR A 516 8.39 0.92 5.46
N LEU A 517 7.13 0.52 5.51
CA LEU A 517 6.53 -0.34 4.48
C LEU A 517 6.33 0.40 3.15
N ALA A 518 6.21 1.72 3.18
CA ALA A 518 5.91 2.52 2.01
C ALA A 518 6.94 2.34 0.88
N GLY A 519 8.23 2.18 1.21
CA GLY A 519 9.29 1.98 0.21
C GLY A 519 9.06 0.73 -0.65
N ASN A 520 8.47 -0.33 -0.09
CA ASN A 520 8.15 -1.57 -0.80
C ASN A 520 7.05 -1.38 -1.87
N LEU A 521 6.27 -0.31 -1.77
CA LEU A 521 5.20 -0.01 -2.72
C LEU A 521 5.68 0.77 -3.94
N VAL A 522 6.85 1.41 -3.89
CA VAL A 522 7.37 2.23 -5.00
C VAL A 522 7.40 1.45 -6.33
N PRO A 523 7.93 0.21 -6.40
CA PRO A 523 7.98 -0.54 -7.66
C PRO A 523 6.61 -0.90 -8.22
N LEU A 524 5.61 -1.11 -7.34
CA LEU A 524 4.24 -1.41 -7.74
C LEU A 524 3.61 -0.18 -8.41
N PHE A 525 3.75 0.99 -7.80
CA PHE A 525 3.23 2.24 -8.37
C PHE A 525 3.95 2.63 -9.66
N TYR A 526 5.27 2.43 -9.73
CA TYR A 526 6.04 2.59 -10.97
C TYR A 526 5.43 1.74 -12.10
N ALA A 527 5.23 0.44 -11.84
CA ALA A 527 4.65 -0.47 -12.83
C ALA A 527 3.22 -0.07 -13.24
N LEU A 528 2.36 0.24 -12.27
CA LEU A 528 0.97 0.61 -12.52
C LEU A 528 0.85 1.92 -13.31
N ASN A 529 1.64 2.93 -12.97
CA ASN A 529 1.60 4.24 -13.63
C ASN A 529 2.00 4.13 -15.11
N HIS A 530 3.06 3.39 -15.42
CA HIS A 530 3.49 3.16 -16.80
C HIS A 530 2.52 2.27 -17.59
N HIS A 531 1.86 1.31 -16.92
CA HIS A 531 0.78 0.54 -17.55
C HIS A 531 -0.42 1.43 -17.90
N LEU A 532 -0.83 2.31 -16.98
CA LEU A 532 -1.94 3.24 -17.17
C LEU A 532 -1.66 4.24 -18.31
N LEU A 533 -0.42 4.71 -18.41
CA LEU A 533 0.08 5.53 -19.52
C LEU A 533 0.22 4.75 -20.83
N LYS A 534 0.14 3.42 -20.78
CA LYS A 534 0.38 2.52 -21.91
C LYS A 534 1.72 2.81 -22.58
N SER A 535 2.77 3.02 -21.79
CA SER A 535 4.11 3.32 -22.29
C SER A 535 4.59 2.25 -23.27
N ASP A 536 5.22 2.65 -24.37
CA ASP A 536 5.95 1.74 -25.26
C ASP A 536 7.44 1.75 -24.89
N VAL A 537 7.97 2.94 -24.55
CA VAL A 537 9.32 3.15 -24.03
C VAL A 537 9.29 3.90 -22.70
N VAL A 538 10.03 3.42 -21.71
CA VAL A 538 10.26 4.11 -20.44
C VAL A 538 11.72 4.53 -20.37
N LEU A 539 11.96 5.82 -20.16
CA LEU A 539 13.28 6.37 -19.89
C LEU A 539 13.50 6.42 -18.38
N LEU A 540 14.69 6.05 -17.92
CA LEU A 540 15.05 6.09 -16.51
C LEU A 540 16.55 6.33 -16.33
N GLY A 541 16.95 6.82 -15.15
CA GLY A 541 18.36 6.81 -14.76
C GLY A 541 18.83 5.39 -14.44
N GLU A 542 20.11 5.10 -14.66
CA GLU A 542 20.72 3.79 -14.35
C GLU A 542 20.55 3.35 -12.88
N ASP A 543 20.38 4.31 -11.96
CA ASP A 543 20.12 4.05 -10.55
C ASP A 543 18.74 3.43 -10.28
N CYS A 544 17.82 3.55 -11.23
CA CYS A 544 16.47 2.99 -11.15
C CYS A 544 16.35 1.58 -11.77
N ILE A 545 17.46 1.00 -12.26
CA ILE A 545 17.46 -0.36 -12.84
C ILE A 545 16.87 -1.43 -11.89
N PRO A 546 17.14 -1.43 -10.57
CA PRO A 546 16.52 -2.40 -9.66
C PRO A 546 14.99 -2.33 -9.65
N ILE A 547 14.42 -1.11 -9.68
CA ILE A 547 12.97 -0.89 -9.77
C ILE A 547 12.45 -1.39 -11.13
N ALA A 548 13.15 -1.06 -12.22
CA ALA A 548 12.79 -1.46 -13.58
C ALA A 548 12.77 -2.99 -13.76
N ASN A 549 13.76 -3.71 -13.21
CA ASN A 549 13.82 -5.17 -13.24
C ASN A 549 12.59 -5.79 -12.56
N LEU A 550 12.23 -5.29 -11.38
CA LEU A 550 11.07 -5.78 -10.65
C LEU A 550 9.76 -5.45 -11.38
N ALA A 551 9.67 -4.26 -11.97
CA ALA A 551 8.51 -3.85 -12.76
C ALA A 551 8.25 -4.77 -13.95
N THR A 552 9.30 -5.26 -14.63
CA THR A 552 9.17 -6.28 -15.70
C THR A 552 8.48 -7.54 -15.20
N LYS A 553 8.86 -8.05 -14.03
CA LYS A 553 8.19 -9.19 -13.37
C LYS A 553 6.73 -8.88 -13.04
N LEU A 554 6.45 -7.68 -12.52
CA LEU A 554 5.10 -7.24 -12.17
C LEU A 554 4.17 -7.16 -13.38
N TRP A 555 4.59 -6.53 -14.49
CA TRP A 555 3.78 -6.48 -15.72
C TRP A 555 3.51 -7.88 -16.27
N ALA A 556 4.54 -8.72 -16.37
CA ALA A 556 4.42 -10.08 -16.89
C ALA A 556 3.41 -10.92 -16.10
N SER A 557 3.41 -10.78 -14.77
CA SER A 557 2.47 -11.51 -13.89
C SER A 557 1.00 -11.15 -14.09
N GLN A 558 0.72 -9.92 -14.56
CA GLN A 558 -0.63 -9.44 -14.82
C GLN A 558 -1.03 -9.66 -16.30
N GLY A 559 -0.17 -10.34 -17.08
CA GLY A 559 -0.37 -10.52 -18.51
C GLY A 559 -0.17 -9.23 -19.33
N PHE A 560 0.46 -8.20 -18.74
CA PHE A 560 0.75 -6.96 -19.44
C PHE A 560 2.04 -7.10 -20.27
N VAL A 561 2.09 -6.41 -21.42
CA VAL A 561 3.32 -6.28 -22.20
C VAL A 561 4.22 -5.26 -21.49
N PRO A 562 5.42 -5.65 -21.02
CA PRO A 562 6.37 -4.72 -20.44
C PRO A 562 6.82 -3.68 -21.48
N PRO A 563 6.84 -2.38 -21.15
CA PRO A 563 7.47 -1.39 -22.01
C PRO A 563 8.97 -1.65 -22.15
N THR A 564 9.56 -1.19 -23.24
CA THR A 564 11.02 -1.19 -23.40
C THR A 564 11.62 -0.13 -22.50
N GLN A 565 12.43 -0.54 -21.53
CA GLN A 565 13.02 0.35 -20.54
C GLN A 565 14.47 0.70 -20.93
N ILE A 566 14.76 1.98 -21.13
CA ILE A 566 16.06 2.51 -21.55
C ILE A 566 16.67 3.32 -20.40
N ALA A 567 17.76 2.80 -19.84
CA ALA A 567 18.49 3.39 -18.74
C ALA A 567 19.66 4.27 -19.24
N PHE A 568 19.60 5.57 -18.92
CA PHE A 568 20.65 6.53 -19.25
C PHE A 568 21.56 6.81 -18.04
N PRO A 569 22.84 7.19 -18.26
CA PRO A 569 23.76 7.53 -17.19
C PRO A 569 23.27 8.68 -16.32
N THR A 570 23.47 8.58 -15.00
CA THR A 570 23.08 9.65 -14.08
C THR A 570 24.09 10.80 -14.07
N LEU A 571 23.58 12.03 -13.94
CA LEU A 571 24.43 13.21 -13.83
C LEU A 571 25.05 13.26 -12.41
N PRO A 572 26.37 13.48 -12.27
CA PRO A 572 27.00 13.60 -10.97
C PRO A 572 26.70 14.96 -10.31
N GLY A 573 26.57 14.93 -8.98
CA GLY A 573 26.66 16.11 -8.14
C GLY A 573 28.10 16.62 -8.04
N CYS A 574 28.26 17.79 -7.41
CA CYS A 574 29.57 18.42 -7.24
C CYS A 574 30.50 17.63 -6.30
N ASP A 575 30.00 16.64 -5.57
CA ASP A 575 30.78 15.69 -4.76
C ASP A 575 31.22 14.44 -5.56
N GLY A 576 30.90 14.36 -6.86
CA GLY A 576 31.21 13.22 -7.72
C GLY A 576 30.28 12.01 -7.54
N LYS A 577 29.34 12.06 -6.59
CA LYS A 577 28.29 11.05 -6.43
C LYS A 577 27.10 11.39 -7.33
N LYS A 578 26.12 10.50 -7.44
CA LYS A 578 24.85 10.78 -8.14
C LYS A 578 24.24 12.09 -7.63
N MET A 579 23.85 12.99 -8.55
CA MET A 579 23.10 14.18 -8.18
C MET A 579 21.74 13.77 -7.61
N GLY A 580 21.52 14.12 -6.33
CA GLY A 580 20.31 13.72 -5.62
C GLY A 580 19.83 14.78 -4.65
N CYS A 581 18.53 14.77 -4.41
CA CYS A 581 17.85 15.77 -3.58
C CYS A 581 18.23 15.68 -2.10
N SER A 582 18.79 14.55 -1.65
CA SER A 582 19.36 14.35 -0.31
C SER A 582 20.67 15.11 -0.07
N SER A 583 21.30 15.64 -1.14
CA SER A 583 22.60 16.32 -1.11
C SER A 583 22.48 17.76 -1.65
N PRO A 584 21.74 18.66 -0.97
CA PRO A 584 21.43 19.99 -1.48
C PRO A 584 22.66 20.88 -1.70
N ASP A 585 23.76 20.63 -1.01
CA ASP A 585 25.02 21.38 -1.16
C ASP A 585 25.80 20.98 -2.42
N PHE A 586 25.50 19.82 -3.00
CA PHE A 586 26.22 19.26 -4.15
C PHE A 586 25.38 19.18 -5.43
N LEU A 587 24.04 19.28 -5.33
CA LEU A 587 23.19 19.36 -6.52
C LEU A 587 23.32 20.71 -7.23
N LEU A 588 23.07 20.72 -8.54
CA LEU A 588 22.96 21.94 -9.34
C LEU A 588 21.49 22.19 -9.64
N ASP A 589 20.93 23.25 -9.04
CA ASP A 589 19.53 23.65 -9.22
C ASP A 589 19.48 24.77 -10.29
N PRO A 590 18.64 24.64 -11.33
CA PRO A 590 18.56 25.61 -12.42
C PRO A 590 18.09 27.01 -11.96
N LEU A 591 17.57 27.16 -10.75
CA LEU A 591 17.16 28.46 -10.20
C LEU A 591 18.24 29.08 -9.30
N GLU A 592 19.43 28.48 -9.21
CA GLU A 592 20.55 29.04 -8.45
C GLU A 592 21.15 30.28 -9.11
N THR A 593 21.65 31.18 -8.26
CA THR A 593 22.42 32.33 -8.75
C THR A 593 23.75 31.87 -9.33
N PRO A 594 24.34 32.62 -10.29
CA PRO A 594 25.65 32.30 -10.84
C PRO A 594 26.75 32.12 -9.77
N LYS A 595 26.66 32.87 -8.66
CA LYS A 595 27.58 32.76 -7.53
C LYS A 595 27.46 31.40 -6.81
N GLN A 596 26.25 30.91 -6.61
CA GLN A 596 25.99 29.60 -5.98
C GLN A 596 26.51 28.46 -6.86
N THR A 597 26.13 28.45 -8.15
CA THR A 597 26.63 27.46 -9.12
C THR A 597 28.16 27.45 -9.17
N LYS A 598 28.79 28.65 -9.22
CA LYS A 598 30.25 28.78 -9.20
C LYS A 598 30.88 28.22 -7.94
N THR A 599 30.29 28.46 -6.78
CA THR A 599 30.80 27.96 -5.50
C THR A 599 30.73 26.43 -5.43
N LYS A 600 29.61 25.84 -5.87
CA LYS A 600 29.43 24.39 -5.87
C LYS A 600 30.36 23.69 -6.85
N LEU A 601 30.36 24.12 -8.12
CA LEU A 601 31.22 23.52 -9.14
C LEU A 601 32.71 23.82 -8.89
N GLY A 602 33.04 24.96 -8.26
CA GLY A 602 34.40 25.27 -7.84
C GLY A 602 35.00 24.19 -6.93
N ARG A 603 34.18 23.64 -6.01
CA ARG A 603 34.56 22.58 -5.06
C ARG A 603 34.57 21.18 -5.67
N SER A 604 34.09 20.99 -6.89
CA SER A 604 33.99 19.65 -7.48
C SER A 604 35.34 19.08 -7.87
N PHE A 605 35.45 17.75 -7.89
CA PHE A 605 36.66 17.08 -8.38
C PHE A 605 36.85 17.38 -9.88
N CYS A 606 38.04 17.89 -10.21
CA CYS A 606 38.49 18.20 -11.57
C CYS A 606 40.01 18.40 -11.52
N GLU A 607 40.75 17.34 -11.79
CA GLU A 607 42.22 17.34 -11.79
C GLU A 607 42.74 17.57 -13.23
N PRO A 608 43.85 18.32 -13.41
CA PRO A 608 44.41 18.56 -14.74
C PRO A 608 44.68 17.25 -15.49
N GLN A 609 44.28 17.18 -16.76
CA GLN A 609 44.49 16.03 -17.66
C GLN A 609 43.91 14.69 -17.15
N ASN A 610 43.06 14.71 -16.12
CA ASN A 610 42.37 13.52 -15.62
C ASN A 610 40.89 13.54 -16.02
N LEU A 611 40.49 12.58 -16.85
CA LEU A 611 39.09 12.41 -17.24
C LEU A 611 38.28 11.60 -16.22
N GLN A 612 38.94 10.77 -15.41
CA GLN A 612 38.26 9.84 -14.52
C GLN A 612 37.68 10.57 -13.31
N GLY A 613 36.37 10.45 -13.10
CA GLY A 613 35.66 11.10 -11.99
C GLY A 613 35.56 12.62 -12.10
N ASN A 614 35.99 13.21 -13.23
CA ASN A 614 35.99 14.65 -13.43
C ASN A 614 34.56 15.16 -13.64
N VAL A 615 34.03 15.87 -12.64
CA VAL A 615 32.64 16.32 -12.62
C VAL A 615 32.37 17.33 -13.73
N ALA A 616 33.29 18.26 -13.98
CA ALA A 616 33.10 19.29 -15.00
C ALA A 616 33.11 18.70 -16.41
N MET A 617 34.01 17.73 -16.68
CA MET A 617 34.03 16.99 -17.94
C MET A 617 32.75 16.16 -18.14
N THR A 618 32.27 15.50 -17.07
CA THR A 618 31.05 14.69 -17.13
C THR A 618 29.82 15.55 -17.41
N ILE A 619 29.68 16.69 -16.73
CA ILE A 619 28.59 17.65 -17.00
C ILE A 619 28.73 18.22 -18.42
N ALA A 620 29.94 18.52 -18.88
CA ALA A 620 30.15 18.99 -20.24
C ALA A 620 29.64 17.95 -21.27
N LYS A 621 30.04 16.68 -21.10
CA LYS A 621 29.66 15.56 -21.97
C LYS A 621 28.16 15.31 -22.00
N GLN A 622 27.55 15.19 -20.83
CA GLN A 622 26.17 14.68 -20.69
C GLN A 622 25.12 15.79 -20.76
N LEU A 623 25.47 17.04 -20.43
CA LEU A 623 24.51 18.14 -20.35
C LEU A 623 24.85 19.26 -21.36
N VAL A 624 26.08 19.80 -21.33
CA VAL A 624 26.44 21.00 -22.10
C VAL A 624 26.41 20.75 -23.60
N PHE A 625 27.13 19.74 -24.10
CA PHE A 625 27.17 19.46 -25.54
C PHE A 625 25.82 19.06 -26.14
N PRO A 626 25.00 18.22 -25.48
CA PRO A 626 23.63 17.96 -25.94
C PRO A 626 22.78 19.24 -26.05
N LEU A 627 22.93 20.18 -25.12
CA LEU A 627 22.20 21.44 -25.14
C LEU A 627 22.72 22.44 -26.19
N LEU A 628 24.02 22.43 -26.50
CA LEU A 628 24.60 23.27 -27.55
C LEU A 628 24.09 22.92 -28.95
N SER A 629 23.65 21.66 -29.16
CA SER A 629 23.04 21.21 -30.43
C SER A 629 23.88 21.57 -31.67
N GLY A 630 25.21 21.44 -31.57
CA GLY A 630 26.16 21.76 -32.65
C GLY A 630 26.79 23.16 -32.58
N SER A 631 26.35 24.01 -31.66
CA SER A 631 27.01 25.27 -31.32
C SER A 631 28.32 25.01 -30.57
N SER A 632 29.24 25.98 -30.57
CA SER A 632 30.50 25.87 -29.86
C SER A 632 30.39 26.25 -28.38
N LEU A 633 31.15 25.58 -27.53
CA LEU A 633 31.42 25.99 -26.15
C LEU A 633 32.61 26.93 -26.16
N ASP A 634 32.36 28.21 -25.87
CA ASP A 634 33.41 29.21 -25.77
C ASP A 634 34.03 29.21 -24.36
N ILE A 635 35.36 29.08 -24.30
CA ILE A 635 36.14 29.02 -23.06
C ILE A 635 37.09 30.21 -23.06
N ASN A 636 36.74 31.20 -22.25
CA ASN A 636 37.50 32.44 -22.14
C ASN A 636 38.66 32.28 -21.17
N ARG A 637 39.89 32.45 -21.67
CA ARG A 637 41.14 32.39 -20.89
C ARG A 637 42.11 33.49 -21.36
N ASN A 638 42.92 34.03 -20.46
CA ASN A 638 43.94 35.03 -20.81
C ASN A 638 45.00 34.42 -21.73
N GLU A 639 45.75 35.27 -22.44
CA GLU A 639 46.83 34.81 -23.33
C GLU A 639 47.88 33.98 -22.58
N ASP A 640 48.18 34.33 -21.33
CA ASP A 640 49.15 33.59 -20.50
C ASP A 640 48.72 32.16 -20.17
N ASN A 641 47.41 31.85 -20.23
CA ASN A 641 46.88 30.49 -20.04
C ASN A 641 46.53 29.82 -21.38
N GLY A 642 47.03 30.35 -22.49
CA GLY A 642 46.81 29.81 -23.83
C GLY A 642 45.68 30.47 -24.62
N GLY A 643 45.10 31.60 -24.20
CA GLY A 643 44.12 32.42 -24.94
C GLY A 643 42.80 31.73 -25.31
N ASN A 644 41.74 32.46 -25.63
CA ASN A 644 40.40 31.87 -25.83
C ASN A 644 40.36 30.65 -26.77
N ILE A 645 39.56 29.64 -26.41
CA ILE A 645 39.30 28.47 -27.26
C ILE A 645 37.79 28.27 -27.44
N SER A 646 37.41 27.63 -28.53
CA SER A 646 36.02 27.34 -28.87
C SER A 646 35.94 25.92 -29.42
N VAL A 647 35.16 25.05 -28.76
CA VAL A 647 35.07 23.62 -29.11
C VAL A 647 33.64 23.24 -29.45
N LYS A 648 33.44 22.50 -30.56
CA LYS A 648 32.12 22.10 -31.05
C LYS A 648 31.70 20.72 -30.56
N THR A 649 32.68 19.86 -30.26
CA THR A 649 32.42 18.48 -29.84
C THR A 649 33.09 18.16 -28.52
N TYR A 650 32.54 17.17 -27.81
CA TYR A 650 33.15 16.68 -26.58
C TYR A 650 34.55 16.08 -26.83
N LYS A 651 34.79 15.49 -28.00
CA LYS A 651 36.12 15.00 -28.40
C LYS A 651 37.14 16.13 -28.53
N GLU A 652 36.74 17.27 -29.09
CA GLU A 652 37.59 18.47 -29.12
C GLU A 652 37.86 18.99 -27.71
N LEU A 653 36.86 19.00 -26.82
CA LEU A 653 37.08 19.39 -25.43
C LEU A 653 38.05 18.43 -24.71
N GLU A 654 37.91 17.12 -24.90
CA GLU A 654 38.83 16.13 -24.35
C GLU A 654 40.26 16.35 -24.85
N TYR A 655 40.42 16.62 -26.15
CA TYR A 655 41.73 16.94 -26.74
C TYR A 655 42.33 18.20 -26.11
N GLU A 656 41.54 19.27 -25.98
CA GLU A 656 42.00 20.51 -25.34
C GLU A 656 42.37 20.30 -23.87
N PHE A 657 41.63 19.45 -23.15
CA PHE A 657 41.86 19.16 -21.74
C PHE A 657 43.08 18.26 -21.48
N LEU A 658 43.34 17.28 -22.36
CA LEU A 658 44.45 16.34 -22.21
C LEU A 658 45.75 16.85 -22.82
N ILE A 659 45.67 17.43 -24.03
CA ILE A 659 46.84 17.76 -24.85
C ILE A 659 46.96 19.28 -25.01
N GLY A 660 45.86 19.94 -25.35
CA GLY A 660 45.82 21.37 -25.68
C GLY A 660 46.27 21.64 -27.12
N SER A 661 45.52 22.46 -27.86
CA SER A 661 45.92 22.89 -29.21
C SER A 661 47.09 23.88 -29.22
N LYS A 662 47.34 24.57 -28.10
CA LYS A 662 48.53 25.39 -27.91
C LYS A 662 49.58 24.60 -27.13
N THR A 663 50.76 24.46 -27.71
CA THR A 663 51.90 23.72 -27.15
C THR A 663 52.22 24.17 -25.73
N GLY A 664 52.13 23.25 -24.77
CA GLY A 664 52.43 23.51 -23.36
C GLY A 664 51.27 24.09 -22.54
N PHE A 665 50.10 24.35 -23.14
CA PHE A 665 48.94 24.97 -22.47
C PHE A 665 47.65 24.13 -22.62
N PRO A 666 47.59 22.92 -22.02
CA PRO A 666 46.34 22.17 -21.92
C PRO A 666 45.30 22.98 -21.14
N LEU A 667 44.01 22.75 -21.44
CA LEU A 667 42.91 23.45 -20.79
C LEU A 667 42.91 23.19 -19.28
N HIS A 668 43.03 24.27 -18.51
CA HIS A 668 43.08 24.20 -17.05
C HIS A 668 41.69 23.89 -16.46
N PRO A 669 41.59 23.04 -15.41
CA PRO A 669 40.34 22.74 -14.70
C PRO A 669 39.50 23.95 -14.30
N GLY A 670 40.14 25.03 -13.88
CA GLY A 670 39.46 26.26 -13.47
C GLY A 670 38.72 26.94 -14.62
N ASP A 671 39.32 26.94 -15.82
CA ASP A 671 38.74 27.57 -17.01
C ASP A 671 37.56 26.74 -17.53
N LEU A 672 37.71 25.41 -17.55
CA LEU A 672 36.61 24.48 -17.85
C LEU A 672 35.43 24.68 -16.89
N LYS A 673 35.68 24.72 -15.58
CA LYS A 673 34.63 24.96 -14.58
C LYS A 673 33.93 26.28 -14.81
N ASN A 674 34.67 27.36 -15.11
CA ASN A 674 34.09 28.66 -15.40
C ASN A 674 33.25 28.65 -16.68
N ALA A 675 33.67 27.94 -17.72
CA ALA A 675 32.91 27.79 -18.96
C ALA A 675 31.60 27.02 -18.72
N VAL A 676 31.64 25.91 -17.96
CA VAL A 676 30.45 25.13 -17.60
C VAL A 676 29.49 25.97 -16.74
N VAL A 677 29.99 26.71 -15.75
CA VAL A 677 29.17 27.65 -14.95
C VAL A 677 28.54 28.72 -15.83
N SER A 678 29.31 29.30 -16.74
CA SER A 678 28.84 30.35 -17.65
C SER A 678 27.77 29.79 -18.60
N PHE A 679 27.93 28.56 -19.08
CA PHE A 679 26.93 27.90 -19.90
C PHE A 679 25.62 27.65 -19.14
N ILE A 680 25.70 27.05 -17.94
CA ILE A 680 24.50 26.76 -17.12
C ILE A 680 23.70 28.04 -16.82
N ASN A 681 24.38 29.17 -16.56
CA ASN A 681 23.73 30.45 -16.22
C ASN A 681 23.38 31.32 -17.43
N GLY A 682 24.17 31.24 -18.50
CA GLY A 682 24.11 32.11 -19.67
C GLY A 682 23.19 31.59 -20.77
N SER A 683 23.20 30.28 -21.01
CA SER A 683 22.37 29.61 -22.01
C SER A 683 20.93 29.45 -21.50
N GLY A 684 19.96 29.31 -22.41
CA GLY A 684 18.53 29.09 -22.12
C GLY A 684 18.18 27.78 -21.39
N VAL A 685 19.12 27.22 -20.63
CA VAL A 685 18.98 26.05 -19.75
C VAL A 685 18.22 26.42 -18.48
N THR A 686 18.18 27.69 -18.09
CA THR A 686 17.42 28.14 -16.93
C THR A 686 16.14 28.84 -17.39
N PRO A 687 14.96 28.32 -17.02
CA PRO A 687 13.70 29.04 -17.18
C PRO A 687 13.74 30.39 -16.45
N ARG A 688 14.14 31.47 -17.11
CA ARG A 688 14.23 32.81 -16.49
C ARG A 688 12.88 33.37 -16.03
N THR A 689 11.77 32.70 -16.36
CA THR A 689 10.38 33.19 -16.17
C THR A 689 9.58 32.52 -15.05
N VAL A 690 10.07 31.46 -14.39
CA VAL A 690 9.26 30.74 -13.37
C VAL A 690 9.19 31.50 -12.03
N GLY A 691 10.05 32.50 -11.80
CA GLY A 691 10.11 33.30 -10.57
C GLY A 691 9.48 34.70 -10.63
N ALA A 692 8.81 35.09 -11.72
CA ALA A 692 8.41 36.48 -11.95
C ALA A 692 6.95 36.65 -12.40
N THR A 693 5.98 36.16 -11.63
CA THR A 693 4.63 36.75 -11.65
C THR A 693 4.62 37.98 -10.76
N ARG A 694 4.94 39.14 -11.35
CA ARG A 694 4.68 40.46 -10.73
C ARG A 694 3.17 40.69 -10.70
N GLY A 695 2.51 40.29 -9.62
CA GLY A 695 1.24 40.88 -9.22
C GLY A 695 1.51 42.21 -8.52
N GLU A 696 0.97 43.30 -9.05
CA GLU A 696 0.96 44.60 -8.38
C GLU A 696 0.18 44.47 -7.06
N GLY A 697 0.89 44.46 -5.93
CA GLY A 697 0.29 44.35 -4.60
C GLY A 697 1.15 43.55 -3.63
N GLY A 698 2.08 44.24 -2.97
CA GLY A 698 2.84 43.86 -1.76
C GLY A 698 2.86 42.40 -1.29
N GLY A 699 4.03 41.77 -1.39
CA GLY A 699 4.42 40.59 -0.61
C GLY A 699 5.12 39.51 -1.45
N SER A 700 6.43 39.34 -1.25
CA SER A 700 7.21 38.21 -1.78
C SER A 700 6.61 36.88 -1.29
N TYR A 701 5.86 36.20 -2.15
CA TYR A 701 5.37 34.84 -1.91
C TYR A 701 6.37 33.82 -2.47
N MET A 702 7.41 33.52 -1.68
CA MET A 702 8.11 32.23 -1.78
C MET A 702 7.20 31.15 -1.19
N PRO A 703 6.95 30.00 -1.86
CA PRO A 703 6.23 28.89 -1.26
C PRO A 703 6.90 28.48 0.06
N ARG A 704 6.11 28.21 1.10
CA ARG A 704 6.63 27.78 2.43
C ARG A 704 7.59 26.58 2.35
N CYS A 705 7.56 25.83 1.25
CA CYS A 705 8.45 24.71 0.92
C CYS A 705 9.93 25.08 0.67
N TYR A 706 10.31 26.37 0.64
CA TYR A 706 11.70 26.82 0.47
C TYR A 706 12.48 26.99 1.79
N LYS A 707 11.84 26.87 2.96
CA LYS A 707 12.53 27.00 4.25
C LYS A 707 13.23 25.69 4.64
N GLN A 708 14.54 25.75 4.87
CA GLN A 708 15.32 24.68 5.50
C GLN A 708 14.72 24.33 6.88
N PRO A 709 14.70 23.05 7.30
CA PRO A 709 14.67 22.74 8.72
C PRO A 709 16.07 23.04 9.29
N ALA A 710 16.17 24.05 10.13
CA ALA A 710 17.38 24.30 10.90
C ALA A 710 17.57 23.17 11.91
N ALA A 711 18.81 22.67 12.01
CA ALA A 711 19.22 21.70 13.02
C ALA A 711 19.07 22.29 14.43
N GLY A 712 18.46 21.52 15.34
CA GLY A 712 18.35 21.88 16.77
C GLY A 712 17.59 20.81 17.56
N ILE A 713 18.34 19.97 18.27
CA ILE A 713 17.86 18.97 19.23
C ILE A 713 17.58 19.66 20.59
N LEU A 714 16.46 19.26 21.22
CA LEU A 714 16.06 19.36 22.64
C LEU A 714 15.97 20.73 23.33
N ALA A 715 14.75 21.14 23.71
CA ALA A 715 14.36 21.45 25.09
C ALA A 715 12.83 21.73 25.17
N GLY A 716 12.26 21.55 26.35
CA GLY A 716 10.83 21.39 26.62
C GLY A 716 9.91 22.60 26.38
N ALA A 717 8.62 22.25 26.28
CA ALA A 717 7.41 23.02 26.60
C ALA A 717 7.31 24.48 26.13
N ASP A 718 6.32 24.77 25.27
CA ASP A 718 5.15 25.51 25.77
C ASP A 718 3.91 25.42 24.86
N THR A 719 2.78 25.26 25.52
CA THR A 719 1.42 25.28 24.99
C THR A 719 0.96 26.70 24.71
N ARG A 720 0.72 27.07 23.44
CA ARG A 720 -0.30 28.06 22.97
C ARG A 720 -0.03 28.46 21.51
N ALA A 721 -0.55 27.69 20.57
CA ALA A 721 -0.81 28.15 19.20
C ALA A 721 -1.89 27.28 18.52
N ALA A 722 -2.98 27.03 19.25
CA ALA A 722 -4.18 26.36 18.74
C ALA A 722 -5.38 27.29 18.96
N CYS A 723 -5.41 28.41 18.25
CA CYS A 723 -6.58 29.32 18.19
C CYS A 723 -6.40 30.36 17.08
N HIS A 724 -6.37 29.98 15.80
CA HIS A 724 -6.64 30.91 14.68
C HIS A 724 -6.91 30.25 13.31
N VAL A 725 -7.63 29.13 13.25
CA VAL A 725 -8.15 28.57 11.98
C VAL A 725 -9.59 28.03 12.13
N ALA A 726 -10.41 28.73 12.93
CA ALA A 726 -11.83 28.40 13.11
C ALA A 726 -12.79 29.55 12.74
N ALA A 727 -12.31 30.62 12.09
CA ALA A 727 -13.12 31.82 11.83
C ALA A 727 -13.42 32.13 10.35
N LEU A 728 -13.05 31.25 9.38
CA LEU A 728 -13.24 31.52 7.94
C LEU A 728 -14.08 30.47 7.19
N ARG A 729 -14.95 29.72 7.90
CA ARG A 729 -15.93 28.79 7.29
C ARG A 729 -17.40 29.08 7.66
N LYS A 730 -17.74 30.35 7.91
CA LYS A 730 -19.13 30.80 8.17
C LYS A 730 -19.53 32.04 7.36
N LYS A 731 -19.10 32.13 6.09
CA LYS A 731 -19.49 33.23 5.18
C LYS A 731 -19.72 32.78 3.73
N SER A 732 -20.44 31.67 3.55
CA SER A 732 -20.91 31.23 2.22
C SER A 732 -22.24 30.48 2.28
N ALA A 733 -23.17 30.96 3.12
CA ALA A 733 -24.54 30.43 3.20
C ALA A 733 -25.47 31.50 3.77
N GLN A 734 -25.64 32.60 3.05
CA GLN A 734 -26.67 33.61 3.25
C GLN A 734 -26.62 34.53 2.03
N ASP A 735 -27.30 34.11 0.97
CA ASP A 735 -27.84 34.96 -0.10
C ASP A 735 -28.56 34.03 -1.08
N LEU A 736 -29.80 33.68 -0.75
CA LEU A 736 -30.83 33.15 -1.65
C LEU A 736 -32.12 33.00 -0.82
N ASN A 737 -32.89 34.08 -0.69
CA ASN A 737 -34.31 34.03 -0.31
C ASN A 737 -35.00 35.37 -0.61
N LEU A 738 -35.52 35.51 -1.83
CA LEU A 738 -36.61 36.40 -2.23
C LEU A 738 -37.36 35.64 -3.34
N THR A 739 -38.55 35.06 -3.12
CA THR A 739 -39.83 35.77 -3.19
C THR A 739 -40.98 34.83 -2.77
N ARG A 740 -41.92 35.40 -1.98
CA ARG A 740 -43.32 35.00 -1.71
C ARG A 740 -44.17 35.24 -2.98
N ASP A 741 -45.40 34.78 -3.25
CA ASP A 741 -46.57 34.11 -2.62
C ASP A 741 -47.57 33.86 -3.83
N PRO A 742 -48.82 33.37 -3.67
CA PRO A 742 -49.50 32.82 -2.49
C PRO A 742 -49.95 31.35 -2.61
#